data_AF-A0A6L7ULV7-F1
#
_entry.id   AF-A0A6L7ULV7-F1
#
_cell.length_a   1.000
_cell.length_b   1.000
_cell.length_c   1.000
_cell.angle_alpha   90.00
_cell.angle_beta   90.00
_cell.angle_gamma   90.00
#
_symmetry.space_group_name_H-M   'P 1'
#
loop_
_entity.id
_entity.type
_entity.pdbx_description
1 polymer ?
#
loop_
_entity_poly.entity_id
_entity_poly.type
_entity_poly.pdbx_seq_one_letter_code
_entity_poly.pdbx_strand_id
1 'polypeptide(L)'
;MDRFAGIRRDVAPFTDPGSEIEVGEGLLLWRKDGVDHKAKLLQDRGQDLPTVKIGRGAAMPYPAFLASHHLADLRSLAEFILKTIPRSETYVEARARRADEDAPTESSGTGEKAETLIADLADDAPYGSTRMILVRGPAGSGKTMALKHMTRARADRYLTGTSTALFFYIDAQGRALSRLDDAMARDLQDLRSRFSYNAVPPLVRRGLLVPVIDGFDELLGSGGYDEAFSSLTAFISKLDGSGAVVASARSTFFDYHKFRENADKYAHDGNLNYEVEPVEIEPWSEAEADELVALTVPSSTVAQFKRFRAELGESNKALLKKPFYVSRIAELLETGDEIESHEAILDTLVNAFLQRESRQKFLDKDRQPLLDVDGHRRLLVMLAEEMWWLETRRLDLETVRATAELLLEELGVPPRTAWQVIGRMPYYGLLRADDAGVGHLQFEHETFYGYFLAEAFKRCIEGERGELRRFLARSVLDDATVDEAIGRYGGDVDACTDAAIKMCEVLRRGLGDSVARQNAGRFVARAVKACGELRPRTRLKHLYFDQEDFGQAALVEPHFQNCFFDRVDFTALKMVRPAFGECNIQMPKLSLVGTRLEDADPGLLDIVTGVEIVLNGDSSGEAPSRLYAPDQVRKILVRLGMKGEDRPATVSEYSDRQQARIRLVERFLLKMERRFYVAEEDFGRLGLGSDPDWDEVYELLKDRRVVRIETPPMSGRPKPLVRLGYPADLIRRGENIDDGSRPAIQRFWQELLDVT
;
A
#
# COMPACT_ATOMS: atom_id res chain seq x y z
N MET A 1 42.50 -20.76 31.98
CA MET A 1 41.81 -21.67 31.06
C MET A 1 42.83 -22.28 30.14
N ASP A 2 42.71 -23.58 29.88
CA ASP A 2 43.63 -24.34 29.03
C ASP A 2 43.61 -23.77 27.60
N ARG A 3 44.64 -23.04 27.19
CA ARG A 3 44.71 -22.35 25.89
C ARG A 3 44.60 -23.32 24.71
N PHE A 4 44.94 -24.59 24.93
CA PHE A 4 44.79 -25.67 23.98
C PHE A 4 43.35 -26.17 23.86
N ALA A 5 42.50 -25.96 24.86
CA ALA A 5 41.09 -26.33 24.80
C ALA A 5 40.32 -25.52 23.75
N GLY A 6 40.65 -24.23 23.58
CA GLY A 6 40.07 -23.39 22.53
C GLY A 6 40.44 -23.87 21.12
N ILE A 7 41.71 -24.22 20.90
CA ILE A 7 42.19 -24.76 19.62
C ILE A 7 41.54 -26.12 19.32
N ARG A 8 41.45 -27.00 20.32
CA ARG A 8 40.78 -28.30 20.18
C ARG A 8 39.30 -28.12 19.82
N ARG A 9 38.59 -27.21 20.51
CA ARG A 9 37.19 -26.86 20.23
C ARG A 9 36.99 -26.29 18.82
N ASP A 10 37.92 -25.46 18.33
CA ASP A 10 37.82 -24.86 17.00
C ASP A 10 38.11 -25.86 15.87
N VAL A 11 39.05 -26.79 16.08
CA VAL A 11 39.45 -27.77 15.05
C VAL A 11 38.52 -28.98 14.99
N ALA A 12 37.92 -29.38 16.12
CA ALA A 12 37.09 -30.59 16.21
C ALA A 12 35.96 -30.72 15.17
N PRO A 13 35.24 -29.65 14.81
CA PRO A 13 34.19 -29.76 13.81
C PRO A 13 34.66 -30.07 12.38
N PHE A 14 35.97 -30.03 12.12
CA PHE A 14 36.57 -30.29 10.81
C PHE A 14 37.19 -31.68 10.67
N THR A 15 37.17 -32.49 11.74
CA THR A 15 37.82 -33.80 11.77
C THR A 15 36.85 -34.93 11.43
N ASP A 16 37.38 -36.10 11.10
CA ASP A 16 36.58 -37.28 10.84
C ASP A 16 35.78 -37.68 12.11
N PRO A 17 34.51 -38.10 11.98
CA PRO A 17 33.70 -38.52 13.13
C PRO A 17 34.40 -39.62 13.95
N GLY A 18 34.50 -39.39 15.27
CA GLY A 18 35.12 -40.34 16.20
C GLY A 18 36.65 -40.34 16.23
N SER A 19 37.33 -39.45 15.49
CA SER A 19 38.78 -39.28 15.58
C SER A 19 39.18 -38.41 16.78
N GLU A 20 40.32 -38.72 17.40
CA GLU A 20 40.88 -37.93 18.51
C GLU A 20 41.75 -36.76 18.00
N ILE A 21 41.77 -35.67 18.78
CA ILE A 21 42.56 -34.47 18.48
C ILE A 21 43.53 -34.21 19.62
N GLU A 22 44.81 -34.34 19.30
CA GLU A 22 45.88 -34.08 20.24
C GLU A 22 46.40 -32.66 20.04
N VAL A 23 46.37 -31.89 21.12
CA VAL A 23 46.91 -30.54 21.18
C VAL A 23 47.76 -30.44 22.43
N GLY A 24 49.06 -30.22 22.25
CA GLY A 24 50.03 -30.17 23.35
C GLY A 24 51.45 -29.92 22.85
N GLU A 25 52.33 -29.38 23.71
CA GLU A 25 53.76 -29.14 23.41
C GLU A 25 54.04 -28.36 22.11
N GLY A 26 53.13 -27.46 21.71
CA GLY A 26 53.28 -26.70 20.46
C GLY A 26 52.99 -27.54 19.21
N LEU A 27 52.21 -28.61 19.34
CA LEU A 27 51.82 -29.50 18.25
C LEU A 27 50.29 -29.67 18.19
N LEU A 28 49.78 -29.85 16.98
CA LEU A 28 48.40 -30.19 16.68
C LEU A 28 48.37 -31.42 15.76
N LEU A 29 47.68 -32.47 16.17
CA LEU A 29 47.40 -33.67 15.39
C LEU A 29 45.89 -33.83 15.22
N TRP A 30 45.45 -34.13 14.01
CA TRP A 30 44.05 -34.39 13.70
C TRP A 30 43.94 -35.31 12.49
N ARG A 31 42.79 -35.98 12.36
CA ARG A 31 42.47 -36.81 11.20
C ARG A 31 41.36 -36.17 10.38
N LYS A 32 41.53 -36.12 9.06
CA LYS A 32 40.54 -35.59 8.14
C LYS A 32 40.61 -36.32 6.81
N ASP A 33 39.45 -36.64 6.23
CA ASP A 33 39.34 -37.35 4.96
C ASP A 33 40.11 -38.69 4.97
N GLY A 34 40.18 -39.33 6.14
CA GLY A 34 40.92 -40.57 6.37
C GLY A 34 42.43 -40.42 6.52
N VAL A 35 42.97 -39.19 6.52
CA VAL A 35 44.41 -38.90 6.56
C VAL A 35 44.79 -38.21 7.87
N ASP A 36 45.89 -38.66 8.49
CA ASP A 36 46.43 -38.01 9.68
C ASP A 36 47.28 -36.79 9.30
N HIS A 37 46.97 -35.66 9.91
CA HIS A 37 47.63 -34.38 9.68
C HIS A 37 48.39 -33.92 10.93
N LYS A 38 49.47 -33.16 10.69
CA LYS A 38 50.35 -32.65 11.74
C LYS A 38 50.73 -31.20 11.48
N ALA A 39 50.54 -30.35 12.48
CA ALA A 39 50.96 -28.96 12.46
C ALA A 39 51.77 -28.59 13.70
N LYS A 40 52.72 -27.66 13.52
CA LYS A 40 53.41 -26.98 14.62
C LYS A 40 52.68 -25.69 14.96
N LEU A 41 52.42 -25.47 16.24
CA LEU A 41 51.89 -24.24 16.80
C LEU A 41 53.08 -23.41 17.30
N LEU A 42 53.35 -22.31 16.61
CA LEU A 42 54.43 -21.38 16.91
C LEU A 42 53.83 -20.22 17.73
N GLN A 43 54.37 -19.99 18.91
CA GLN A 43 53.89 -18.93 19.77
C GLN A 43 54.64 -17.63 19.47
N ASP A 44 53.93 -16.63 18.97
CA ASP A 44 54.46 -15.27 18.87
C ASP A 44 54.25 -14.49 20.18
N ARG A 45 55.26 -13.72 20.59
CA ARG A 45 55.17 -12.85 21.76
C ARG A 45 54.22 -11.69 21.44
N GLY A 46 53.10 -11.60 22.17
CA GLY A 46 52.12 -10.52 22.03
C GLY A 46 50.87 -10.86 21.19
N GLN A 47 50.73 -12.09 20.69
CA GLN A 47 49.49 -12.56 20.04
C GLN A 47 48.77 -13.63 20.88
N ASP A 48 47.45 -13.49 21.02
CA ASP A 48 46.59 -14.42 21.77
C ASP A 48 46.48 -15.80 21.11
N LEU A 49 46.64 -15.87 19.78
CA LEU A 49 46.58 -17.12 19.00
C LEU A 49 47.95 -17.47 18.41
N PRO A 50 48.30 -18.77 18.28
CA PRO A 50 49.56 -19.19 17.68
C PRO A 50 49.56 -19.06 16.15
N THR A 51 50.73 -18.92 15.54
CA THR A 51 50.89 -19.17 14.10
C THR A 51 51.02 -20.68 13.85
N VAL A 52 50.47 -21.16 12.75
CA VAL A 52 50.40 -22.58 12.42
C VAL A 52 51.33 -22.89 11.26
N LYS A 53 52.15 -23.94 11.38
CA LYS A 53 53.06 -24.40 10.32
C LYS A 53 52.85 -25.87 10.03
N ILE A 54 52.47 -26.18 8.79
CA ILE A 54 52.23 -27.56 8.32
C ILE A 54 53.40 -28.01 7.44
N GLY A 55 54.04 -29.11 7.81
CA GLY A 55 55.19 -29.66 7.08
C GLY A 55 56.32 -28.65 6.86
N ARG A 56 56.74 -28.50 5.60
CA ARG A 56 57.76 -27.51 5.16
C ARG A 56 57.16 -26.18 4.68
N GLY A 57 55.84 -26.00 4.78
CA GLY A 57 55.15 -24.79 4.33
C GLY A 57 55.51 -23.54 5.15
N ALA A 58 55.05 -22.38 4.68
CA ALA A 58 55.13 -21.13 5.45
C ALA A 58 54.27 -21.22 6.72
N ALA A 59 54.68 -20.51 7.77
CA ALA A 59 53.83 -20.31 8.93
C ALA A 59 52.70 -19.34 8.54
N MET A 60 51.48 -19.62 9.00
CA MET A 60 50.30 -18.79 8.73
C MET A 60 49.58 -18.42 10.02
N PRO A 61 48.91 -17.26 10.08
CA PRO A 61 48.04 -16.92 11.21
C PRO A 61 46.97 -17.99 11.46
N TYR A 62 46.57 -18.19 12.72
CA TYR A 62 45.55 -19.18 13.07
C TYR A 62 44.24 -19.07 12.26
N PRO A 63 43.67 -17.86 12.03
CA PRO A 63 42.47 -17.75 11.19
C PRO A 63 42.72 -18.17 9.73
N ALA A 64 43.90 -17.84 9.18
CA ALA A 64 44.28 -18.27 7.84
C ALA A 64 44.41 -19.80 7.74
N PHE A 65 44.85 -20.46 8.82
CA PHE A 65 44.87 -21.92 8.92
C PHE A 65 43.46 -22.52 8.89
N LEU A 66 42.52 -21.98 9.68
CA LEU A 66 41.11 -22.43 9.66
C LEU A 66 40.47 -22.26 8.29
N ALA A 67 40.75 -21.15 7.60
CA ALA A 67 40.23 -20.85 6.27
C ALA A 67 40.86 -21.69 5.14
N SER A 68 42.02 -22.31 5.39
CA SER A 68 42.81 -23.00 4.37
C SER A 68 42.19 -24.32 3.90
N HIS A 69 42.71 -24.85 2.80
CA HIS A 69 42.35 -26.18 2.27
C HIS A 69 42.58 -27.35 3.24
N HIS A 70 43.36 -27.14 4.31
CA HIS A 70 43.55 -28.14 5.36
C HIS A 70 42.29 -28.30 6.23
N LEU A 71 41.46 -27.26 6.35
CA LEU A 71 40.24 -27.25 7.16
C LEU A 71 39.04 -26.79 6.32
N ALA A 72 38.61 -25.54 6.41
CA ALA A 72 37.35 -25.10 5.81
C ALA A 72 37.39 -24.94 4.28
N ASP A 73 38.57 -24.76 3.68
CA ASP A 73 38.73 -24.45 2.25
C ASP A 73 37.80 -23.32 1.76
N LEU A 74 37.81 -22.19 2.49
CA LEU A 74 36.90 -21.06 2.23
C LEU A 74 37.10 -20.46 0.84
N ARG A 75 38.28 -20.63 0.22
CA ARG A 75 38.50 -20.24 -1.16
C ARG A 75 37.60 -21.02 -2.12
N SER A 76 37.54 -22.35 -1.99
CA SER A 76 36.63 -23.18 -2.79
C SER A 76 35.17 -22.80 -2.53
N LEU A 77 34.81 -22.53 -1.26
CA LEU A 77 33.46 -22.09 -0.91
C LEU A 77 33.09 -20.78 -1.62
N ALA A 78 33.97 -19.78 -1.61
CA ALA A 78 33.77 -18.50 -2.30
C ALA A 78 33.57 -18.68 -3.81
N GLU A 79 34.36 -19.55 -4.44
CA GLU A 79 34.21 -19.88 -5.87
C GLU A 79 32.86 -20.55 -6.17
N PHE A 80 32.35 -21.41 -5.27
CA PHE A 80 31.01 -21.99 -5.42
C PHE A 80 29.90 -20.98 -5.17
N ILE A 81 30.05 -20.06 -4.21
CA ILE A 81 29.10 -18.95 -4.03
C ILE A 81 28.96 -18.14 -5.32
N LEU A 82 30.07 -17.79 -5.98
CA LEU A 82 30.06 -17.06 -7.25
C LEU A 82 29.46 -17.87 -8.42
N LYS A 83 29.40 -19.20 -8.34
CA LYS A 83 28.76 -20.06 -9.35
C LYS A 83 27.27 -20.25 -9.09
N THR A 84 26.87 -20.33 -7.82
CA THR A 84 25.50 -20.62 -7.40
C THR A 84 24.62 -19.36 -7.35
N ILE A 85 25.18 -18.22 -6.91
CA ILE A 85 24.46 -16.94 -6.88
C ILE A 85 24.84 -16.16 -8.14
N PRO A 86 23.99 -16.09 -9.19
CA PRO A 86 24.35 -15.42 -10.44
C PRO A 86 24.56 -13.91 -10.24
N ARG A 87 25.35 -13.30 -11.13
CA ARG A 87 25.42 -11.84 -11.23
C ARG A 87 24.09 -11.35 -11.81
N SER A 88 23.48 -10.36 -11.16
CA SER A 88 22.31 -9.68 -11.72
C SER A 88 22.81 -8.41 -12.41
N GLU A 89 22.55 -8.30 -13.72
CA GLU A 89 22.91 -7.12 -14.52
C GLU A 89 21.91 -5.97 -14.30
N THR A 90 20.73 -6.28 -13.77
CA THR A 90 19.61 -5.37 -13.50
C THR A 90 19.41 -5.10 -12.00
N TYR A 91 20.46 -5.23 -11.18
CA TYR A 91 20.36 -4.99 -9.74
C TYR A 91 20.52 -3.49 -9.41
N VAL A 92 19.54 -2.96 -8.68
CA VAL A 92 19.59 -1.62 -8.08
C VAL A 92 19.66 -1.76 -6.57
N GLU A 93 20.67 -1.14 -5.96
CA GLU A 93 20.94 -1.24 -4.53
C GLU A 93 19.95 -0.39 -3.74
N ALA A 94 19.21 -1.03 -2.83
CA ALA A 94 18.27 -0.35 -1.94
C ALA A 94 19.02 0.45 -0.85
N ARG A 95 18.33 1.46 -0.32
CA ARG A 95 18.80 2.22 0.84
C ARG A 95 18.32 1.62 2.15
N ALA A 96 19.06 1.87 3.21
CA ALA A 96 18.72 1.46 4.56
C ALA A 96 19.19 2.47 5.60
N ARG A 97 18.55 2.41 6.76
CA ARG A 97 18.91 3.19 7.95
C ARG A 97 18.89 2.35 9.21
N ARG A 98 19.59 2.80 10.25
CA ARG A 98 19.46 2.21 11.59
C ARG A 98 18.15 2.69 12.21
N ALA A 99 17.44 1.80 12.88
CA ALA A 99 16.10 2.13 13.36
C ALA A 99 16.05 2.84 14.72
N ASP A 100 17.18 2.92 15.45
CA ASP A 100 17.28 3.59 16.75
C ASP A 100 17.48 5.13 16.63
N GLU A 101 17.44 5.69 15.42
CA GLU A 101 17.28 7.13 15.27
C GLU A 101 15.80 7.49 15.50
N ASP A 102 15.48 7.90 16.73
CA ASP A 102 14.23 8.61 17.14
C ASP A 102 14.05 9.97 16.41
N ALA A 103 14.45 10.06 15.14
CA ALA A 103 14.19 11.21 14.30
C ALA A 103 12.78 11.09 13.69
N PRO A 104 11.92 12.11 13.84
CA PRO A 104 10.67 12.16 13.10
C PRO A 104 10.95 12.01 11.61
N THR A 105 10.09 11.28 10.91
CA THR A 105 10.15 10.83 9.51
C THR A 105 10.21 11.94 8.45
N GLU A 106 10.71 13.12 8.79
CA GLU A 106 10.82 14.32 7.94
C GLU A 106 12.20 15.00 8.01
N SER A 107 13.23 14.40 8.62
CA SER A 107 14.60 14.87 8.40
C SER A 107 15.19 14.22 7.15
N SER A 108 15.41 15.06 6.14
CA SER A 108 16.05 14.83 4.84
C SER A 108 17.50 14.31 4.91
N GLY A 109 17.72 13.16 5.55
CA GLY A 109 18.92 12.35 5.40
C GLY A 109 18.60 11.22 4.44
N THR A 110 19.17 11.25 3.25
CA THR A 110 19.13 10.09 2.35
C THR A 110 19.79 8.90 3.04
N GLY A 111 19.06 7.81 3.30
CA GLY A 111 19.61 6.59 3.88
C GLY A 111 20.85 6.09 3.13
N GLU A 112 21.68 5.33 3.82
CA GLU A 112 22.90 4.77 3.25
C GLU A 112 22.59 3.56 2.35
N LYS A 113 23.54 3.21 1.49
CA LYS A 113 23.47 1.98 0.70
C LYS A 113 23.37 0.76 1.61
N ALA A 114 22.32 -0.04 1.46
CA ALA A 114 21.99 -1.11 2.40
C ALA A 114 23.12 -2.14 2.55
N GLU A 115 23.81 -2.49 1.46
CA GLU A 115 24.89 -3.48 1.52
C GLU A 115 26.08 -2.95 2.30
N THR A 116 26.43 -1.67 2.10
CA THR A 116 27.50 -1.00 2.84
C THR A 116 27.18 -0.95 4.33
N LEU A 117 25.98 -0.49 4.70
CA LEU A 117 25.58 -0.39 6.10
C LEU A 117 25.61 -1.76 6.81
N ILE A 118 25.06 -2.80 6.18
CA ILE A 118 25.06 -4.16 6.77
C ILE A 118 26.47 -4.74 6.83
N ALA A 119 27.29 -4.51 5.80
CA ALA A 119 28.68 -4.97 5.76
C ALA A 119 29.52 -4.32 6.86
N ASP A 120 29.41 -3.02 7.05
CA ASP A 120 30.16 -2.25 8.06
C ASP A 120 29.74 -2.68 9.48
N LEU A 121 28.44 -2.86 9.71
CA LEU A 121 27.94 -3.40 10.98
C LEU A 121 28.48 -4.81 11.26
N ALA A 122 28.59 -5.66 10.24
CA ALA A 122 29.08 -7.03 10.39
C ALA A 122 30.59 -7.09 10.64
N ASP A 123 31.35 -6.17 10.04
CA ASP A 123 32.80 -6.10 10.17
C ASP A 123 33.22 -5.45 11.51
N ASP A 124 32.39 -4.59 12.11
CA ASP A 124 32.65 -3.88 13.37
C ASP A 124 32.05 -4.57 14.62
N ALA A 125 32.05 -5.91 14.69
CA ALA A 125 31.44 -6.63 15.81
C ALA A 125 32.10 -6.28 17.17
N PRO A 126 31.32 -6.02 18.25
CA PRO A 126 31.87 -5.60 19.54
C PRO A 126 32.74 -6.68 20.17
N TYR A 127 33.76 -6.28 20.92
CA TYR A 127 34.54 -7.22 21.71
C TYR A 127 33.67 -7.85 22.81
N GLY A 128 33.58 -9.18 22.82
CA GLY A 128 32.91 -9.94 23.87
C GLY A 128 31.39 -10.06 23.73
N SER A 129 30.80 -9.53 22.65
CA SER A 129 29.38 -9.71 22.31
C SER A 129 29.22 -10.17 20.86
N THR A 130 28.28 -11.08 20.60
CA THR A 130 27.91 -11.47 19.23
C THR A 130 26.96 -10.40 18.67
N ARG A 131 27.31 -9.80 17.53
CA ARG A 131 26.40 -8.85 16.87
C ARG A 131 25.35 -9.57 16.04
N MET A 132 24.10 -9.16 16.19
CA MET A 132 22.96 -9.66 15.46
C MET A 132 22.31 -8.52 14.67
N ILE A 133 22.48 -8.52 13.36
CA ILE A 133 21.96 -7.48 12.46
C ILE A 133 20.61 -7.93 11.93
N LEU A 134 19.56 -7.20 12.30
CA LEU A 134 18.18 -7.50 11.93
C LEU A 134 17.73 -6.62 10.77
N VAL A 135 17.65 -7.20 9.58
CA VAL A 135 17.22 -6.50 8.37
C VAL A 135 15.70 -6.58 8.22
N ARG A 136 15.03 -5.43 8.34
CA ARG A 136 13.57 -5.27 8.29
C ARG A 136 13.13 -4.58 7.00
N GLY A 137 11.90 -4.85 6.61
CA GLY A 137 11.24 -4.16 5.51
C GLY A 137 9.98 -4.91 5.05
N PRO A 138 9.06 -4.24 4.34
CA PRO A 138 7.82 -4.85 3.85
C PRO A 138 8.07 -5.93 2.79
N ALA A 139 7.03 -6.67 2.41
CA ALA A 139 7.12 -7.64 1.33
C ALA A 139 7.46 -6.93 0.00
N GLY A 140 8.31 -7.55 -0.82
CA GLY A 140 8.73 -6.96 -2.09
C GLY A 140 9.76 -5.82 -1.99
N SER A 141 10.25 -5.48 -0.80
CA SER A 141 11.27 -4.43 -0.59
C SER A 141 12.68 -4.78 -1.08
N GLY A 142 12.91 -5.97 -1.64
CA GLY A 142 14.20 -6.37 -2.21
C GLY A 142 15.21 -6.99 -1.24
N LYS A 143 14.85 -7.26 0.03
CA LYS A 143 15.73 -7.88 1.05
C LYS A 143 16.52 -9.09 0.53
N THR A 144 15.83 -10.10 0.01
CA THR A 144 16.45 -11.32 -0.53
C THR A 144 17.47 -11.02 -1.61
N MET A 145 17.18 -10.08 -2.52
CA MET A 145 18.10 -9.70 -3.59
C MET A 145 19.32 -8.98 -3.05
N ALA A 146 19.14 -8.03 -2.11
CA ALA A 146 20.24 -7.34 -1.45
C ALA A 146 21.16 -8.32 -0.70
N LEU A 147 20.59 -9.25 0.08
CA LEU A 147 21.39 -10.24 0.82
C LEU A 147 22.16 -11.19 -0.11
N LYS A 148 21.56 -11.64 -1.22
CA LYS A 148 22.24 -12.45 -2.23
C LYS A 148 23.35 -11.68 -2.94
N HIS A 149 23.08 -10.44 -3.35
CA HIS A 149 24.06 -9.59 -4.02
C HIS A 149 25.25 -9.27 -3.11
N MET A 150 24.98 -8.87 -1.87
CA MET A 150 25.99 -8.66 -0.82
C MET A 150 26.82 -9.91 -0.54
N THR A 151 26.19 -11.10 -0.49
CA THR A 151 26.90 -12.37 -0.31
C THR A 151 27.86 -12.65 -1.47
N ARG A 152 27.40 -12.45 -2.71
CA ARG A 152 28.22 -12.59 -3.91
C ARG A 152 29.38 -11.59 -3.93
N ALA A 153 29.10 -10.32 -3.64
CA ALA A 153 30.10 -9.26 -3.59
C ALA A 153 31.18 -9.54 -2.53
N ARG A 154 30.79 -10.06 -1.36
CA ARG A 154 31.72 -10.47 -0.30
C ARG A 154 32.60 -11.65 -0.74
N ALA A 155 32.07 -12.61 -1.49
CA ALA A 155 32.86 -13.72 -2.04
C ALA A 155 33.93 -13.24 -3.05
N ASP A 156 33.58 -12.28 -3.91
CA ASP A 156 34.54 -11.66 -4.84
C ASP A 156 35.64 -10.88 -4.09
N ARG A 157 35.26 -10.08 -3.09
CA ARG A 157 36.21 -9.37 -2.21
C ARG A 157 37.14 -10.32 -1.46
N TYR A 158 36.64 -11.48 -1.02
CA TYR A 158 37.46 -12.49 -0.36
C TYR A 158 38.49 -13.10 -1.31
N LEU A 159 38.10 -13.44 -2.54
CA LEU A 159 39.03 -14.00 -3.55
C LEU A 159 40.08 -13.00 -4.01
N THR A 160 39.75 -11.70 -4.02
CA THR A 160 40.69 -10.61 -4.34
C THR A 160 41.53 -10.17 -3.14
N GLY A 161 41.28 -10.70 -1.94
CA GLY A 161 42.01 -10.38 -0.72
C GLY A 161 41.65 -9.03 -0.09
N THR A 162 40.54 -8.41 -0.51
CA THR A 162 40.04 -7.14 0.04
C THR A 162 39.07 -7.34 1.21
N SER A 163 38.67 -8.58 1.48
CA SER A 163 37.92 -8.99 2.68
C SER A 163 38.53 -10.27 3.28
N THR A 164 38.50 -10.40 4.60
CA THR A 164 38.95 -11.60 5.33
C THR A 164 37.81 -12.54 5.71
N ALA A 165 36.56 -12.06 5.64
CA ALA A 165 35.36 -12.82 5.95
C ALA A 165 34.55 -13.14 4.67
N LEU A 166 33.84 -14.27 4.71
CA LEU A 166 32.80 -14.64 3.75
C LEU A 166 31.41 -14.48 4.34
N PHE A 167 30.44 -14.16 3.50
CA PHE A 167 29.03 -14.25 3.88
C PHE A 167 28.51 -15.62 3.45
N PHE A 168 27.79 -16.30 4.36
CA PHE A 168 27.17 -17.58 4.10
C PHE A 168 25.66 -17.41 4.08
N TYR A 169 25.12 -17.28 2.86
CA TYR A 169 23.68 -17.15 2.65
C TYR A 169 22.96 -18.46 2.98
N ILE A 170 21.96 -18.36 3.84
CA ILE A 170 21.09 -19.45 4.29
C ILE A 170 19.66 -19.10 3.88
N ASP A 171 19.06 -19.94 3.06
CA ASP A 171 17.67 -19.76 2.62
C ASP A 171 16.73 -20.41 3.63
N ALA A 172 16.06 -19.61 4.46
CA ALA A 172 15.09 -20.10 5.43
C ALA A 172 13.67 -20.24 4.84
N GLN A 173 13.47 -19.88 3.56
CA GLN A 173 12.13 -19.83 2.97
C GLN A 173 11.53 -21.21 2.68
N GLY A 174 10.25 -21.40 2.98
CA GLY A 174 9.53 -22.67 2.82
C GLY A 174 9.96 -23.78 3.80
N ARG A 175 10.77 -23.43 4.82
CA ARG A 175 11.41 -24.37 5.75
C ARG A 175 10.76 -24.41 7.15
N ALA A 176 9.47 -24.12 7.21
CA ALA A 176 8.58 -24.07 8.38
C ALA A 176 8.59 -25.25 9.37
N LEU A 177 9.35 -26.32 9.11
CA LEU A 177 9.45 -27.55 9.92
C LEU A 177 10.91 -27.96 10.22
N SER A 178 11.94 -27.22 9.78
CA SER A 178 13.35 -27.60 9.96
C SER A 178 14.09 -26.68 10.93
N ARG A 179 15.02 -27.25 11.70
CA ARG A 179 15.89 -26.48 12.61
C ARG A 179 16.93 -25.71 11.80
N LEU A 180 17.48 -24.63 12.35
CA LEU A 180 18.51 -23.82 11.69
C LEU A 180 19.72 -24.66 11.24
N ASP A 181 20.10 -25.66 12.04
CA ASP A 181 21.20 -26.59 11.74
C ASP A 181 20.94 -27.40 10.45
N ASP A 182 19.69 -27.82 10.20
CA ASP A 182 19.32 -28.55 8.98
C ASP A 182 19.38 -27.64 7.74
N ALA A 183 18.96 -26.39 7.90
CA ALA A 183 19.01 -25.40 6.83
C ALA A 183 20.46 -25.11 6.41
N MET A 184 21.34 -24.90 7.39
CA MET A 184 22.78 -24.72 7.14
C MET A 184 23.41 -25.94 6.48
N ALA A 185 23.10 -27.15 6.96
CA ALA A 185 23.66 -28.39 6.41
C ALA A 185 23.35 -28.56 4.92
N ARG A 186 22.09 -28.28 4.54
CA ARG A 186 21.63 -28.34 3.16
C ARG A 186 22.33 -27.32 2.27
N ASP A 187 22.40 -26.06 2.70
CA ASP A 187 22.97 -24.99 1.88
C ASP A 187 24.49 -25.16 1.73
N LEU A 188 25.17 -25.67 2.75
CA LEU A 188 26.58 -26.08 2.69
C LEU A 188 26.82 -27.25 1.73
N GLN A 189 25.87 -28.19 1.64
CA GLN A 189 25.93 -29.31 0.68
C GLN A 189 25.76 -28.81 -0.75
N ASP A 190 24.81 -27.91 -0.99
CA ASP A 190 24.57 -27.30 -2.31
C ASP A 190 25.79 -26.48 -2.78
N LEU A 191 26.51 -25.85 -1.85
CA LEU A 191 27.79 -25.16 -2.11
C LEU A 191 29.01 -26.08 -2.19
N ARG A 192 28.83 -27.42 -2.06
CA ARG A 192 29.91 -28.42 -2.05
C ARG A 192 31.04 -28.10 -1.07
N SER A 193 30.67 -27.58 0.10
CA SER A 193 31.63 -27.27 1.17
C SER A 193 32.40 -28.51 1.64
N ARG A 194 33.61 -28.30 2.15
CA ARG A 194 34.47 -29.36 2.71
C ARG A 194 34.32 -29.54 4.23
N PHE A 195 33.27 -28.96 4.80
CA PHE A 195 33.01 -28.99 6.24
C PHE A 195 31.50 -29.06 6.51
N SER A 196 31.13 -29.56 7.68
CA SER A 196 29.72 -29.65 8.10
C SER A 196 29.25 -28.39 8.83
N TYR A 197 27.94 -28.24 9.04
CA TYR A 197 27.37 -27.10 9.77
C TYR A 197 27.98 -26.89 11.18
N ASN A 198 28.52 -27.94 11.81
CA ASN A 198 29.21 -27.85 13.11
C ASN A 198 30.46 -26.96 13.06
N ALA A 199 31.07 -26.78 11.89
CA ALA A 199 32.23 -25.90 11.67
C ALA A 199 31.85 -24.44 11.42
N VAL A 200 30.55 -24.11 11.29
CA VAL A 200 30.12 -22.70 11.16
C VAL A 200 30.46 -21.90 12.42
N PRO A 201 30.09 -22.30 13.66
CA PRO A 201 30.42 -21.52 14.86
C PRO A 201 31.90 -21.13 15.04
N PRO A 202 32.89 -22.04 14.92
CA PRO A 202 34.29 -21.63 15.03
C PRO A 202 34.74 -20.66 13.93
N LEU A 203 34.20 -20.75 12.72
CA LEU A 203 34.52 -19.79 11.65
C LEU A 203 33.93 -18.40 11.95
N VAL A 204 32.72 -18.35 12.50
CA VAL A 204 32.05 -17.10 12.90
C VAL A 204 32.79 -16.43 14.05
N ARG A 205 33.17 -17.19 15.10
CA ARG A 205 33.96 -16.66 16.24
C ARG A 205 35.29 -16.04 15.84
N ARG A 206 35.84 -16.44 14.69
CA ARG A 206 37.12 -15.96 14.17
C ARG A 206 36.97 -14.91 13.08
N GLY A 207 35.75 -14.44 12.81
CA GLY A 207 35.48 -13.43 11.78
C GLY A 207 35.78 -13.90 10.37
N LEU A 208 35.74 -15.22 10.11
CA LEU A 208 35.99 -15.80 8.80
C LEU A 208 34.69 -16.04 8.02
N LEU A 209 33.57 -16.14 8.73
CA LEU A 209 32.26 -16.41 8.16
C LEU A 209 31.20 -15.56 8.89
N VAL A 210 30.25 -15.01 8.15
CA VAL A 210 29.07 -14.32 8.69
C VAL A 210 27.83 -15.02 8.11
N PRO A 211 27.02 -15.71 8.92
CA PRO A 211 25.79 -16.33 8.45
C PRO A 211 24.77 -15.25 8.10
N VAL A 212 24.14 -15.39 6.94
CA VAL A 212 23.10 -14.48 6.43
C VAL A 212 21.81 -15.28 6.25
N ILE A 213 20.91 -15.20 7.23
CA ILE A 213 19.67 -15.96 7.29
C ILE A 213 18.56 -15.15 6.63
N ASP A 214 18.12 -15.53 5.43
CA ASP A 214 17.05 -14.84 4.70
C ASP A 214 15.67 -15.49 4.91
N GLY A 215 14.70 -14.72 5.39
CA GLY A 215 13.35 -15.20 5.69
C GLY A 215 13.27 -15.93 7.02
N PHE A 216 13.92 -15.40 8.08
CA PHE A 216 13.90 -15.98 9.42
C PHE A 216 12.46 -16.18 9.95
N ASP A 217 11.53 -15.33 9.55
CA ASP A 217 10.11 -15.45 9.87
C ASP A 217 9.47 -16.73 9.31
N GLU A 218 9.98 -17.31 8.23
CA GLU A 218 9.46 -18.55 7.65
C GLU A 218 9.92 -19.82 8.41
N LEU A 219 10.93 -19.71 9.28
CA LEU A 219 11.29 -20.76 10.24
C LEU A 219 10.28 -20.85 11.41
N LEU A 220 9.41 -19.85 11.58
CA LEU A 220 8.40 -19.76 12.67
C LEU A 220 7.18 -20.69 12.47
N GLY A 221 7.14 -21.52 11.43
CA GLY A 221 5.98 -22.37 11.13
C GLY A 221 5.74 -23.51 12.14
N SER A 222 4.49 -23.99 12.20
CA SER A 222 3.92 -25.19 12.87
C SER A 222 4.30 -25.58 14.32
N GLY A 223 5.54 -25.37 14.79
CA GLY A 223 6.02 -25.65 16.16
C GLY A 223 5.79 -24.51 17.15
N GLY A 224 5.21 -23.39 16.69
CA GLY A 224 5.02 -22.19 17.49
C GLY A 224 6.28 -21.32 17.58
N TYR A 225 6.09 -20.06 17.98
CA TYR A 225 7.13 -19.04 18.04
C TYR A 225 8.37 -19.47 18.86
N ASP A 226 8.19 -20.29 19.90
CA ASP A 226 9.27 -20.65 20.82
C ASP A 226 10.36 -21.54 20.21
N GLU A 227 10.04 -22.41 19.24
CA GLU A 227 11.00 -23.40 18.73
C GLU A 227 12.06 -22.79 17.79
N ALA A 228 11.65 -21.87 16.92
CA ALA A 228 12.57 -21.20 15.99
C ALA A 228 13.48 -20.18 16.71
N PHE A 229 12.93 -19.42 17.67
CA PHE A 229 13.73 -18.54 18.52
C PHE A 229 14.71 -19.33 19.39
N SER A 230 14.31 -20.50 19.90
CA SER A 230 15.20 -21.41 20.62
C SER A 230 16.33 -21.92 19.73
N SER A 231 16.05 -22.28 18.47
CA SER A 231 17.08 -22.74 17.53
C SER A 231 18.11 -21.66 17.20
N LEU A 232 17.68 -20.40 17.02
CA LEU A 232 18.59 -19.28 16.79
C LEU A 232 19.39 -18.94 18.06
N THR A 233 18.75 -18.92 19.23
CA THR A 233 19.41 -18.68 20.53
C THR A 233 20.46 -19.75 20.82
N ALA A 234 20.15 -21.02 20.56
CA ALA A 234 21.09 -22.13 20.69
C ALA A 234 22.25 -22.05 19.69
N PHE A 235 22.07 -21.40 18.54
CA PHE A 235 23.18 -21.11 17.62
C PHE A 235 24.04 -19.96 18.13
N ILE A 236 23.42 -18.86 18.57
CA ILE A 236 24.11 -17.68 19.13
C ILE A 236 24.93 -18.07 20.37
N SER A 237 24.43 -18.95 21.24
CA SER A 237 25.19 -19.41 22.40
C SER A 237 26.49 -20.14 22.02
N LYS A 238 26.51 -20.86 20.88
CA LYS A 238 27.73 -21.50 20.34
C LYS A 238 28.77 -20.45 19.89
N LEU A 239 28.38 -19.20 19.68
CA LEU A 239 29.25 -18.10 19.25
C LEU A 239 30.00 -17.44 20.41
N ASP A 240 29.59 -17.66 21.67
CA ASP A 240 30.36 -17.29 22.87
C ASP A 240 30.79 -15.80 22.88
N GLY A 241 29.85 -14.92 22.51
CA GLY A 241 30.06 -13.48 22.49
C GLY A 241 31.07 -13.01 21.43
N SER A 242 31.10 -13.62 20.25
CA SER A 242 32.00 -13.24 19.15
C SER A 242 31.34 -13.35 17.79
N GLY A 243 31.81 -12.55 16.84
CA GLY A 243 31.37 -12.56 15.44
C GLY A 243 30.02 -11.87 15.21
N ALA A 244 29.52 -11.98 13.98
CA ALA A 244 28.27 -11.36 13.54
C ALA A 244 27.34 -12.37 12.85
N VAL A 245 26.04 -12.12 12.95
CA VAL A 245 24.97 -12.83 12.24
C VAL A 245 24.03 -11.81 11.62
N VAL A 246 23.66 -11.99 10.36
CA VAL A 246 22.63 -11.20 9.67
C VAL A 246 21.37 -12.05 9.56
N ALA A 247 20.22 -11.51 9.95
CA ALA A 247 18.93 -12.18 9.76
C ALA A 247 17.90 -11.20 9.18
N SER A 248 17.18 -11.61 8.14
CA SER A 248 16.07 -10.85 7.58
C SER A 248 14.74 -11.35 8.09
N ALA A 249 13.82 -10.42 8.34
CA ALA A 249 12.44 -10.72 8.72
C ALA A 249 11.49 -9.63 8.19
N ARG A 250 10.19 -9.94 8.22
CA ARG A 250 9.13 -8.93 8.07
C ARG A 250 9.09 -8.03 9.31
N SER A 251 8.76 -6.75 9.12
CA SER A 251 8.79 -5.71 10.17
C SER A 251 7.96 -6.05 11.41
N THR A 252 6.87 -6.81 11.23
CA THR A 252 5.87 -7.15 12.24
C THR A 252 6.22 -8.37 13.10
N PHE A 253 7.33 -9.06 12.84
CA PHE A 253 7.62 -10.38 13.45
C PHE A 253 8.67 -10.36 14.54
N PHE A 254 9.40 -9.26 14.72
CA PHE A 254 10.41 -9.16 15.78
C PHE A 254 9.88 -8.38 16.98
N ASP A 255 9.32 -9.12 17.93
CA ASP A 255 9.05 -8.63 19.27
C ASP A 255 10.34 -8.77 20.11
N TYR A 256 11.05 -7.66 20.30
CA TYR A 256 12.30 -7.60 21.08
C TYR A 256 12.12 -8.13 22.50
N HIS A 257 10.92 -8.00 23.08
CA HIS A 257 10.65 -8.53 24.42
C HIS A 257 10.64 -10.05 24.42
N LYS A 258 10.01 -10.69 23.43
CA LYS A 258 9.98 -12.17 23.33
C LYS A 258 11.34 -12.78 23.00
N PHE A 259 12.14 -12.11 22.17
CA PHE A 259 13.51 -12.55 21.90
C PHE A 259 14.37 -12.51 23.18
N ARG A 260 14.27 -11.42 23.97
CA ARG A 260 14.94 -11.30 25.26
C ARG A 260 14.44 -12.33 26.29
N GLU A 261 13.13 -12.53 26.41
CA GLU A 261 12.55 -13.53 27.32
C GLU A 261 13.04 -14.95 27.02
N ASN A 262 13.16 -15.32 25.74
CA ASN A 262 13.70 -16.62 25.36
C ASN A 262 15.22 -16.69 25.55
N ALA A 263 15.96 -15.62 25.30
CA ALA A 263 17.39 -15.53 25.59
C ALA A 263 17.69 -15.71 27.11
N ASP A 264 16.88 -15.13 27.98
CA ASP A 264 17.04 -15.23 29.45
C ASP A 264 16.88 -16.67 29.97
N LYS A 265 16.07 -17.50 29.29
CA LYS A 265 15.94 -18.94 29.60
C LYS A 265 17.24 -19.72 29.32
N TYR A 266 18.00 -19.32 28.29
CA TYR A 266 19.28 -19.93 27.92
C TYR A 266 20.49 -19.30 28.62
N ALA A 267 20.32 -18.12 29.24
CA ALA A 267 21.38 -17.43 29.97
C ALA A 267 21.82 -18.16 31.26
N HIS A 268 21.01 -19.09 31.78
CA HIS A 268 21.30 -19.84 33.02
C HIS A 268 22.51 -20.80 32.92
N ASP A 269 22.96 -21.15 31.71
CA ASP A 269 24.15 -22.00 31.46
C ASP A 269 25.44 -21.21 31.16
N GLY A 270 25.38 -19.87 31.14
CA GLY A 270 26.53 -18.99 30.98
C GLY A 270 26.81 -18.52 29.55
N ASN A 271 27.22 -17.25 29.44
CA ASN A 271 27.80 -16.54 28.29
C ASN A 271 26.94 -16.28 27.03
N LEU A 272 25.61 -16.18 27.16
CA LEU A 272 24.81 -15.58 26.10
C LEU A 272 24.98 -14.04 26.11
N ASN A 273 25.99 -13.51 25.41
CA ASN A 273 26.21 -12.08 25.22
C ASN A 273 26.03 -11.70 23.74
N TYR A 274 24.98 -10.95 23.42
CA TYR A 274 24.70 -10.48 22.07
C TYR A 274 24.19 -9.04 22.06
N GLU A 275 24.41 -8.34 20.95
CA GLU A 275 23.89 -7.00 20.64
C GLU A 275 22.99 -7.10 19.42
N VAL A 276 21.77 -6.54 19.47
CA VAL A 276 20.83 -6.55 18.34
C VAL A 276 20.83 -5.18 17.68
N GLU A 277 21.18 -5.15 16.40
CA GLU A 277 21.26 -3.94 15.56
C GLU A 277 20.15 -3.95 14.50
N PRO A 278 19.08 -3.16 14.66
CA PRO A 278 18.03 -3.10 13.66
C PRO A 278 18.37 -2.19 12.48
N VAL A 279 18.27 -2.77 11.28
CA VAL A 279 18.42 -2.09 10.00
C VAL A 279 17.09 -2.12 9.26
N GLU A 280 16.56 -0.96 8.88
CA GLU A 280 15.33 -0.84 8.11
C GLU A 280 15.66 -0.50 6.65
N ILE A 281 15.21 -1.35 5.72
CA ILE A 281 15.29 -1.07 4.28
C ILE A 281 14.24 -0.01 3.94
N GLU A 282 14.69 1.07 3.30
CA GLU A 282 13.83 2.17 2.90
C GLU A 282 12.99 1.82 1.66
N PRO A 283 11.79 2.40 1.51
CA PRO A 283 11.06 2.35 0.26
C PRO A 283 11.86 2.98 -0.88
N TRP A 284 11.74 2.42 -2.09
CA TRP A 284 12.38 2.99 -3.27
C TRP A 284 11.88 4.39 -3.58
N SER A 285 12.85 5.23 -3.92
CA SER A 285 12.69 6.53 -4.55
C SER A 285 12.38 6.37 -6.04
N GLU A 286 11.90 7.45 -6.65
CA GLU A 286 11.70 7.48 -8.11
C GLU A 286 13.02 7.24 -8.88
N ALA A 287 14.16 7.61 -8.30
CA ALA A 287 15.47 7.42 -8.92
C ALA A 287 15.85 5.94 -9.02
N GLU A 288 15.64 5.15 -7.96
CA GLU A 288 15.90 3.71 -7.98
C GLU A 288 14.94 2.98 -8.95
N ALA A 289 13.69 3.43 -9.01
CA ALA A 289 12.72 2.90 -9.97
C ALA A 289 13.13 3.20 -11.43
N ASP A 290 13.52 4.45 -11.71
CA ASP A 290 14.00 4.86 -13.04
C ASP A 290 15.29 4.12 -13.43
N GLU A 291 16.20 3.90 -12.49
CA GLU A 291 17.44 3.16 -12.70
C GLU A 291 17.16 1.71 -13.09
N LEU A 292 16.26 1.02 -12.38
CA LEU A 292 15.92 -0.38 -12.70
C LEU A 292 15.34 -0.49 -14.11
N VAL A 293 14.40 0.40 -14.46
CA VAL A 293 13.78 0.39 -15.79
C VAL A 293 14.84 0.68 -16.86
N ALA A 294 15.73 1.66 -16.65
CA ALA A 294 16.80 1.96 -17.59
C ALA A 294 17.80 0.82 -17.79
N LEU A 295 18.02 -0.02 -16.78
CA LEU A 295 18.85 -1.23 -16.88
C LEU A 295 18.16 -2.40 -17.58
N THR A 296 16.82 -2.43 -17.55
CA THR A 296 16.03 -3.60 -17.99
C THR A 296 15.48 -3.42 -19.40
N VAL A 297 15.11 -2.20 -19.81
CA VAL A 297 14.44 -1.97 -21.10
C VAL A 297 15.19 -0.96 -21.98
N PRO A 298 15.03 -1.01 -23.33
CA PRO A 298 15.63 -0.03 -24.24
C PRO A 298 15.24 1.42 -23.90
N SER A 299 16.11 2.39 -24.18
CA SER A 299 15.87 3.81 -23.87
C SER A 299 14.56 4.37 -24.44
N SER A 300 14.08 3.84 -25.57
CA SER A 300 12.79 4.21 -26.18
C SER A 300 11.59 3.89 -25.29
N THR A 301 11.69 2.82 -24.50
CA THR A 301 10.61 2.28 -23.66
C THR A 301 10.60 2.91 -22.26
N VAL A 302 11.73 3.46 -21.81
CA VAL A 302 11.82 4.23 -20.54
C VAL A 302 10.83 5.42 -20.53
N ALA A 303 10.60 6.06 -21.69
CA ALA A 303 9.62 7.13 -21.82
C ALA A 303 8.18 6.65 -21.56
N GLN A 304 7.86 5.41 -21.90
CA GLN A 304 6.56 4.80 -21.64
C GLN A 304 6.32 4.59 -20.15
N PHE A 305 7.32 4.09 -19.41
CA PHE A 305 7.25 3.98 -17.95
C PHE A 305 7.01 5.33 -17.27
N LYS A 306 7.69 6.39 -17.72
CA LYS A 306 7.50 7.75 -17.18
C LYS A 306 6.10 8.31 -17.44
N ARG A 307 5.55 8.07 -18.64
CA ARG A 307 4.15 8.43 -18.95
C ARG A 307 3.17 7.67 -18.06
N PHE A 308 3.32 6.35 -17.99
CA PHE A 308 2.51 5.50 -17.13
C PHE A 308 2.54 5.98 -15.65
N ARG A 309 3.73 6.23 -15.09
CA ARG A 309 3.86 6.75 -13.72
C ARG A 309 3.14 8.08 -13.51
N ALA A 310 3.13 8.96 -14.52
CA ALA A 310 2.44 10.24 -14.45
C ALA A 310 0.92 10.10 -14.48
N GLU A 311 0.40 9.07 -15.15
CA GLU A 311 -1.03 8.76 -15.26
C GLU A 311 -1.58 8.01 -14.03
N LEU A 312 -0.71 7.40 -13.20
CA LEU A 312 -1.11 6.77 -11.95
C LEU A 312 -1.66 7.79 -10.93
N GLY A 313 -2.79 7.47 -10.31
CA GLY A 313 -3.27 8.17 -9.13
C GLY A 313 -2.28 8.10 -7.96
N GLU A 314 -2.34 9.08 -7.04
CA GLU A 314 -1.39 9.21 -5.91
C GLU A 314 -1.32 7.97 -5.01
N SER A 315 -2.45 7.28 -4.78
CA SER A 315 -2.47 6.02 -4.04
C SER A 315 -1.67 4.92 -4.73
N ASN A 316 -1.73 4.83 -6.07
CA ASN A 316 -1.08 3.78 -6.84
C ASN A 316 0.42 4.06 -7.07
N LYS A 317 0.85 5.33 -7.03
CA LYS A 317 2.28 5.68 -7.05
C LYS A 317 3.05 5.06 -5.88
N ALA A 318 2.39 4.81 -4.75
CA ALA A 318 3.02 4.12 -3.61
C ALA A 318 3.49 2.69 -3.94
N LEU A 319 2.85 2.02 -4.91
CA LEU A 319 3.28 0.68 -5.36
C LEU A 319 4.67 0.72 -6.02
N LEU A 320 5.00 1.81 -6.73
CA LEU A 320 6.30 1.98 -7.39
C LEU A 320 7.45 2.18 -6.40
N LYS A 321 7.16 2.35 -5.11
CA LYS A 321 8.17 2.40 -4.04
C LYS A 321 8.69 1.01 -3.64
N LYS A 322 8.26 -0.08 -4.29
CA LYS A 322 8.85 -1.41 -4.04
C LYS A 322 9.48 -1.99 -5.31
N PRO A 323 10.73 -2.48 -5.24
CA PRO A 323 11.45 -3.04 -6.36
C PRO A 323 10.67 -4.08 -7.16
N PHE A 324 9.91 -4.94 -6.45
CA PHE A 324 9.15 -6.00 -7.11
C PHE A 324 8.12 -5.47 -8.10
N TYR A 325 7.41 -4.37 -7.80
CA TYR A 325 6.44 -3.80 -8.73
C TYR A 325 7.15 -3.22 -9.95
N VAL A 326 8.22 -2.45 -9.72
CA VAL A 326 8.99 -1.84 -10.79
C VAL A 326 9.60 -2.91 -11.70
N SER A 327 10.12 -4.01 -11.15
CA SER A 327 10.69 -5.10 -11.95
C SER A 327 9.66 -5.78 -12.83
N ARG A 328 8.44 -5.98 -12.34
CA ARG A 328 7.36 -6.59 -13.15
C ARG A 328 6.88 -5.67 -14.26
N ILE A 329 6.78 -4.37 -13.99
CA ILE A 329 6.48 -3.38 -15.03
C ILE A 329 7.60 -3.33 -16.07
N ALA A 330 8.86 -3.39 -15.63
CA ALA A 330 10.00 -3.44 -16.52
C ALA A 330 10.00 -4.71 -17.40
N GLU A 331 9.70 -5.88 -16.83
CA GLU A 331 9.57 -7.14 -17.58
C GLU A 331 8.45 -7.06 -18.64
N LEU A 332 7.29 -6.45 -18.33
CA LEU A 332 6.20 -6.25 -19.30
C LEU A 332 6.60 -5.30 -20.44
N LEU A 333 7.36 -4.26 -20.09
CA LEU A 333 7.89 -3.33 -21.08
C LEU A 333 8.98 -3.96 -21.95
N GLU A 334 9.72 -4.94 -21.43
CA GLU A 334 10.73 -5.70 -22.17
C GLU A 334 10.10 -6.63 -23.22
N THR A 335 8.96 -7.26 -22.91
CA THR A 335 8.23 -8.14 -23.83
C THR A 335 7.58 -7.40 -25.00
N GLY A 336 7.60 -6.07 -24.98
CA GLY A 336 7.02 -5.22 -26.01
C GLY A 336 5.51 -5.04 -25.86
N ASP A 337 4.94 -5.41 -24.71
CA ASP A 337 3.54 -5.17 -24.41
C ASP A 337 3.35 -3.66 -24.23
N GLU A 338 2.40 -3.07 -24.97
CA GLU A 338 1.98 -1.72 -24.65
C GLU A 338 1.31 -1.74 -23.28
N ILE A 339 1.75 -0.85 -22.38
CA ILE A 339 0.98 -0.52 -21.20
C ILE A 339 -0.30 0.18 -21.69
N GLU A 340 -1.33 -0.60 -21.98
CA GLU A 340 -2.60 -0.10 -22.49
C GLU A 340 -3.41 0.61 -21.39
N SER A 341 -3.32 0.14 -20.14
CA SER A 341 -4.01 0.76 -19.00
C SER A 341 -3.44 0.37 -17.63
N HIS A 342 -3.86 1.08 -16.58
CA HIS A 342 -3.51 0.79 -15.19
C HIS A 342 -4.04 -0.59 -14.72
N GLU A 343 -5.25 -0.94 -15.12
CA GLU A 343 -5.93 -2.18 -14.75
C GLU A 343 -5.18 -3.40 -15.29
N ALA A 344 -4.71 -3.34 -16.53
CA ALA A 344 -3.91 -4.41 -17.15
C ALA A 344 -2.61 -4.68 -16.37
N ILE A 345 -1.96 -3.62 -15.87
CA ILE A 345 -0.76 -3.76 -15.04
C ILE A 345 -1.11 -4.34 -13.67
N LEU A 346 -2.16 -3.83 -13.02
CA LEU A 346 -2.54 -4.33 -11.70
C LEU A 346 -2.92 -5.82 -11.75
N ASP A 347 -3.69 -6.24 -12.74
CA ASP A 347 -4.01 -7.65 -12.96
C ASP A 347 -2.75 -8.50 -13.18
N THR A 348 -1.83 -8.03 -14.03
CA THR A 348 -0.57 -8.71 -14.29
C THR A 348 0.29 -8.82 -13.03
N LEU A 349 0.36 -7.75 -12.24
CA LEU A 349 1.07 -7.71 -10.97
C LEU A 349 0.47 -8.71 -9.98
N VAL A 350 -0.86 -8.69 -9.79
CA VAL A 350 -1.55 -9.63 -8.92
C VAL A 350 -1.28 -11.05 -9.38
N ASN A 351 -1.43 -11.36 -10.67
CA ASN A 351 -1.14 -12.69 -11.21
C ASN A 351 0.32 -13.11 -10.95
N ALA A 352 1.29 -12.21 -11.08
CA ALA A 352 2.68 -12.49 -10.75
C ALA A 352 2.88 -12.78 -9.25
N PHE A 353 2.19 -12.06 -8.36
CA PHE A 353 2.18 -12.37 -6.92
C PHE A 353 1.61 -13.76 -6.67
N LEU A 354 0.44 -14.07 -7.22
CA LEU A 354 -0.21 -15.37 -7.00
C LEU A 354 0.63 -16.52 -7.57
N GLN A 355 1.28 -16.34 -8.72
CA GLN A 355 2.22 -17.32 -9.28
C GLN A 355 3.43 -17.53 -8.36
N ARG A 356 3.98 -16.45 -7.80
CA ARG A 356 5.08 -16.54 -6.83
C ARG A 356 4.64 -17.28 -5.57
N GLU A 357 3.47 -16.96 -5.04
CA GLU A 357 2.93 -17.63 -3.86
C GLU A 357 2.75 -19.13 -4.13
N SER A 358 2.12 -19.50 -5.24
CA SER A 358 1.88 -20.90 -5.60
C SER A 358 3.17 -21.68 -5.90
N ARG A 359 4.09 -21.13 -6.71
CA ARG A 359 5.24 -21.87 -7.25
C ARG A 359 6.50 -21.79 -6.40
N GLN A 360 6.58 -20.84 -5.46
CA GLN A 360 7.81 -20.60 -4.70
C GLN A 360 7.60 -20.58 -3.19
N LYS A 361 6.43 -20.17 -2.69
CA LYS A 361 6.20 -19.99 -1.25
C LYS A 361 5.34 -21.07 -0.63
N PHE A 362 4.23 -21.41 -1.26
CA PHE A 362 3.25 -22.37 -0.76
C PHE A 362 3.55 -23.76 -1.31
N LEU A 363 4.75 -24.29 -1.05
CA LEU A 363 5.17 -25.62 -1.49
C LEU A 363 5.12 -26.67 -0.36
N ASP A 364 4.81 -27.91 -0.70
CA ASP A 364 4.96 -29.05 0.20
C ASP A 364 6.42 -29.53 0.31
N LYS A 365 6.65 -30.65 1.00
CA LYS A 365 7.99 -31.23 1.17
C LYS A 365 8.62 -31.71 -0.14
N ASP A 366 7.80 -32.06 -1.12
CA ASP A 366 8.19 -32.57 -2.44
C ASP A 366 8.24 -31.44 -3.50
N ARG A 367 8.19 -30.18 -3.04
CA ARG A 367 8.20 -28.96 -3.87
C ARG A 367 7.00 -28.85 -4.81
N GLN A 368 5.87 -29.47 -4.47
CA GLN A 368 4.61 -29.28 -5.19
C GLN A 368 3.79 -28.15 -4.56
N PRO A 369 3.06 -27.35 -5.35
CA PRO A 369 2.17 -26.32 -4.82
C PRO A 369 1.09 -26.92 -3.90
N LEU A 370 0.94 -26.34 -2.71
CA LEU A 370 -0.14 -26.64 -1.76
C LEU A 370 -1.48 -26.11 -2.26
N LEU A 371 -1.44 -25.03 -3.04
CA LEU A 371 -2.58 -24.37 -3.65
C LEU A 371 -2.14 -23.79 -5.00
N ASP A 372 -3.01 -23.90 -6.00
CA ASP A 372 -2.75 -23.33 -7.31
C ASP A 372 -3.10 -21.83 -7.33
N VAL A 373 -2.82 -21.17 -8.46
CA VAL A 373 -3.03 -19.73 -8.63
C VAL A 373 -4.50 -19.34 -8.44
N ASP A 374 -5.43 -20.17 -8.94
CA ASP A 374 -6.87 -19.94 -8.81
C ASP A 374 -7.33 -20.07 -7.34
N GLY A 375 -6.92 -21.12 -6.64
CA GLY A 375 -7.22 -21.28 -5.22
C GLY A 375 -6.68 -20.12 -4.37
N HIS A 376 -5.47 -19.63 -4.68
CA HIS A 376 -4.92 -18.45 -4.04
C HIS A 376 -5.72 -17.18 -4.30
N ARG A 377 -6.17 -16.96 -5.55
CA ARG A 377 -7.04 -15.84 -5.91
C ARG A 377 -8.35 -15.89 -5.13
N ARG A 378 -9.04 -17.03 -5.17
CA ARG A 378 -10.31 -17.25 -4.47
C ARG A 378 -10.19 -17.01 -2.97
N LEU A 379 -9.07 -17.41 -2.36
CA LEU A 379 -8.79 -17.18 -0.95
C LEU A 379 -8.74 -15.68 -0.62
N LEU A 380 -8.00 -14.90 -1.40
CA LEU A 380 -7.89 -13.45 -1.17
C LEU A 380 -9.21 -12.73 -1.45
N VAL A 381 -9.98 -13.17 -2.45
CA VAL A 381 -11.35 -12.66 -2.70
C VAL A 381 -12.24 -12.92 -1.49
N MET A 382 -12.24 -14.12 -0.93
CA MET A 382 -13.04 -14.43 0.26
C MET A 382 -12.61 -13.62 1.48
N LEU A 383 -11.31 -13.35 1.67
CA LEU A 383 -10.86 -12.49 2.76
C LEU A 383 -11.28 -11.03 2.57
N ALA A 384 -11.18 -10.49 1.35
CA ALA A 384 -11.64 -9.13 1.05
C ALA A 384 -13.15 -8.99 1.24
N GLU A 385 -13.90 -10.01 0.84
CA GLU A 385 -15.34 -10.09 1.04
C GLU A 385 -15.72 -10.20 2.52
N GLU A 386 -15.03 -11.02 3.31
CA GLU A 386 -15.26 -11.11 4.76
C GLU A 386 -14.98 -9.78 5.46
N MET A 387 -13.89 -9.09 5.07
CA MET A 387 -13.59 -7.72 5.52
C MET A 387 -14.74 -6.74 5.22
N TRP A 388 -15.31 -6.82 4.02
CA TRP A 388 -16.47 -6.02 3.63
C TRP A 388 -17.71 -6.34 4.47
N TRP A 389 -18.01 -7.62 4.65
CA TRP A 389 -19.16 -8.04 5.44
C TRP A 389 -19.01 -7.70 6.92
N LEU A 390 -17.79 -7.64 7.46
CA LEU A 390 -17.53 -7.22 8.83
C LEU A 390 -17.34 -5.69 8.97
N GLU A 391 -17.39 -4.93 7.88
CA GLU A 391 -17.13 -3.47 7.84
C GLU A 391 -15.78 -3.10 8.47
N THR A 392 -14.76 -3.91 8.23
CA THR A 392 -13.40 -3.75 8.76
C THR A 392 -12.37 -3.89 7.65
N ARG A 393 -11.23 -3.23 7.78
CA ARG A 393 -10.07 -3.43 6.87
C ARG A 393 -9.05 -4.42 7.41
N ARG A 394 -9.34 -5.01 8.58
CA ARG A 394 -8.49 -5.99 9.26
C ARG A 394 -9.32 -7.14 9.81
N LEU A 395 -8.84 -8.36 9.63
CA LEU A 395 -9.43 -9.58 10.18
C LEU A 395 -8.53 -10.12 11.28
N ASP A 396 -9.10 -10.58 12.39
CA ASP A 396 -8.33 -11.38 13.34
C ASP A 396 -7.94 -12.75 12.76
N LEU A 397 -6.90 -13.38 13.31
CA LEU A 397 -6.38 -14.66 12.80
C LEU A 397 -7.36 -15.83 12.92
N GLU A 398 -8.33 -15.77 13.84
CA GLU A 398 -9.36 -16.80 14.00
C GLU A 398 -10.38 -16.73 12.86
N THR A 399 -10.82 -15.51 12.53
CA THR A 399 -11.67 -15.21 11.38
C THR A 399 -10.97 -15.59 10.08
N VAL A 400 -9.70 -15.20 9.90
CA VAL A 400 -8.91 -15.59 8.72
C VAL A 400 -8.85 -17.11 8.58
N ARG A 401 -8.60 -17.83 9.68
CA ARG A 401 -8.58 -19.30 9.69
C ARG A 401 -9.93 -19.86 9.29
N ALA A 402 -11.02 -19.42 9.90
CA ALA A 402 -12.36 -19.93 9.61
C ALA A 402 -12.75 -19.70 8.13
N THR A 403 -12.49 -18.50 7.59
CA THR A 403 -12.73 -18.19 6.17
C THR A 403 -11.90 -19.08 5.24
N ALA A 404 -10.63 -19.31 5.57
CA ALA A 404 -9.75 -20.16 4.78
C ALA A 404 -10.14 -21.64 4.84
N GLU A 405 -10.49 -22.16 6.02
CA GLU A 405 -10.95 -23.54 6.21
C GLU A 405 -12.19 -23.83 5.34
N LEU A 406 -13.16 -22.91 5.34
CA LEU A 406 -14.37 -23.02 4.54
C LEU A 406 -14.05 -23.17 3.04
N LEU A 407 -13.19 -22.29 2.49
CA LEU A 407 -12.81 -22.37 1.08
C LEU A 407 -12.01 -23.64 0.76
N LEU A 408 -11.06 -23.99 1.62
CA LEU A 408 -10.17 -25.14 1.38
C LEU A 408 -10.96 -26.46 1.42
N GLU A 409 -11.98 -26.55 2.27
CA GLU A 409 -12.94 -27.66 2.26
C GLU A 409 -13.75 -27.69 0.97
N GLU A 410 -14.26 -26.53 0.50
CA GLU A 410 -14.99 -26.43 -0.78
C GLU A 410 -14.13 -26.85 -1.98
N LEU A 411 -12.85 -26.49 -1.98
CA LEU A 411 -11.87 -26.87 -3.00
C LEU A 411 -11.42 -28.34 -2.90
N GLY A 412 -11.87 -29.09 -1.88
CA GLY A 412 -11.48 -30.48 -1.66
C GLY A 412 -10.01 -30.65 -1.24
N VAL A 413 -9.40 -29.61 -0.65
CA VAL A 413 -8.01 -29.65 -0.20
C VAL A 413 -7.91 -30.55 1.04
N PRO A 414 -6.99 -31.54 1.08
CA PRO A 414 -6.86 -32.43 2.22
C PRO A 414 -6.57 -31.66 3.53
N PRO A 415 -7.10 -32.08 4.70
CA PRO A 415 -6.96 -31.34 5.97
C PRO A 415 -5.51 -30.99 6.35
N ARG A 416 -4.57 -31.89 6.07
CA ARG A 416 -3.14 -31.67 6.33
C ARG A 416 -2.54 -30.59 5.43
N THR A 417 -2.98 -30.50 4.17
CA THR A 417 -2.57 -29.47 3.22
C THR A 417 -3.23 -28.14 3.57
N ALA A 418 -4.53 -28.17 3.91
CA ALA A 418 -5.26 -27.00 4.34
C ALA A 418 -4.62 -26.33 5.56
N TRP A 419 -4.24 -27.13 6.57
CA TRP A 419 -3.54 -26.63 7.74
C TRP A 419 -2.20 -25.95 7.41
N GLN A 420 -1.46 -26.46 6.43
CA GLN A 420 -0.22 -25.84 5.96
C GLN A 420 -0.47 -24.52 5.23
N VAL A 421 -1.54 -24.43 4.43
CA VAL A 421 -1.94 -23.18 3.76
C VAL A 421 -2.31 -22.12 4.82
N ILE A 422 -3.18 -22.46 5.76
CA ILE A 422 -3.64 -21.58 6.85
C ILE A 422 -2.45 -21.09 7.68
N GLY A 423 -1.56 -22.00 8.09
CA GLY A 423 -0.37 -21.66 8.87
C GLY A 423 0.59 -20.70 8.15
N ARG A 424 0.48 -20.59 6.82
CA ARG A 424 1.30 -19.70 5.99
C ARG A 424 0.62 -18.37 5.65
N MET A 425 -0.67 -18.19 5.94
CA MET A 425 -1.41 -16.96 5.65
C MET A 425 -0.84 -15.69 6.30
N PRO A 426 -0.29 -15.72 7.53
CA PRO A 426 0.38 -14.53 8.09
C PRO A 426 1.58 -14.05 7.27
N TYR A 427 2.14 -14.94 6.43
CA TYR A 427 3.27 -14.68 5.56
C TYR A 427 2.86 -14.51 4.10
N TYR A 428 1.57 -14.26 3.81
CA TYR A 428 1.14 -14.01 2.44
C TYR A 428 1.75 -12.71 1.91
N GLY A 429 2.24 -12.67 0.68
CA GLY A 429 2.94 -11.50 0.12
C GLY A 429 2.08 -10.24 -0.05
N LEU A 430 0.76 -10.41 -0.21
CA LEU A 430 -0.23 -9.33 -0.35
C LEU A 430 -0.93 -8.95 0.95
N LEU A 431 -0.60 -9.63 2.06
CA LEU A 431 -1.15 -9.35 3.39
C LEU A 431 -0.04 -8.88 4.33
N ARG A 432 -0.41 -8.04 5.30
CA ARG A 432 0.46 -7.62 6.40
C ARG A 432 -0.23 -7.84 7.74
N ALA A 433 0.57 -8.17 8.75
CA ALA A 433 0.13 -8.09 10.13
C ALA A 433 0.15 -6.64 10.62
N ASP A 434 -0.57 -6.33 11.69
CA ASP A 434 -0.57 -4.99 12.31
C ASP A 434 0.76 -4.73 13.07
N ASP A 435 1.21 -3.47 13.07
CA ASP A 435 2.43 -3.03 13.75
C ASP A 435 2.25 -2.97 15.28
N ALA A 436 1.00 -2.87 15.76
CA ALA A 436 0.66 -2.73 17.18
C ALA A 436 0.43 -4.05 17.93
N GLY A 437 0.52 -5.20 17.28
CA GLY A 437 0.37 -6.51 17.93
C GLY A 437 -0.05 -7.65 17.02
N VAL A 438 0.52 -8.83 17.31
CA VAL A 438 0.22 -10.11 16.66
C VAL A 438 -1.26 -10.46 16.86
N GLY A 439 -2.01 -10.66 15.78
CA GLY A 439 -3.37 -11.18 15.87
C GLY A 439 -4.31 -10.77 14.75
N HIS A 440 -3.95 -9.82 13.90
CA HIS A 440 -4.77 -9.38 12.77
C HIS A 440 -3.99 -9.40 11.45
N LEU A 441 -4.70 -9.60 10.35
CA LEU A 441 -4.21 -9.47 8.98
C LEU A 441 -5.06 -8.47 8.20
N GLN A 442 -4.39 -7.72 7.34
CA GLN A 442 -5.01 -6.79 6.38
C GLN A 442 -4.25 -6.83 5.07
N PHE A 443 -4.86 -6.34 3.99
CA PHE A 443 -4.13 -6.15 2.74
C PHE A 443 -2.98 -5.17 2.91
N GLU A 444 -1.87 -5.44 2.24
CA GLU A 444 -0.69 -4.61 2.32
C GLU A 444 -0.92 -3.20 1.74
N HIS A 445 -1.84 -3.09 0.77
CA HIS A 445 -2.23 -1.84 0.14
C HIS A 445 -3.74 -1.83 -0.16
N GLU A 446 -4.37 -0.67 -0.08
CA GLU A 446 -5.81 -0.51 -0.34
C GLU A 446 -6.19 -0.91 -1.77
N THR A 447 -5.31 -0.66 -2.74
CA THR A 447 -5.48 -1.12 -4.13
C THR A 447 -5.66 -2.64 -4.23
N PHE A 448 -4.98 -3.46 -3.42
CA PHE A 448 -5.18 -4.91 -3.44
C PHE A 448 -6.50 -5.31 -2.81
N TYR A 449 -6.85 -4.69 -1.69
CA TYR A 449 -8.17 -4.89 -1.11
C TYR A 449 -9.27 -4.58 -2.13
N GLY A 450 -9.21 -3.39 -2.76
CA GLY A 450 -10.16 -2.98 -3.78
C GLY A 450 -10.16 -3.92 -4.98
N TYR A 451 -8.99 -4.39 -5.40
CA TYR A 451 -8.86 -5.37 -6.48
C TYR A 451 -9.60 -6.68 -6.18
N PHE A 452 -9.36 -7.30 -5.02
CA PHE A 452 -10.02 -8.57 -4.70
C PHE A 452 -11.50 -8.38 -4.33
N LEU A 453 -11.86 -7.28 -3.67
CA LEU A 453 -13.25 -6.98 -3.37
C LEU A 453 -14.06 -6.73 -4.65
N ALA A 454 -13.45 -6.12 -5.67
CA ALA A 454 -14.10 -5.89 -6.96
C ALA A 454 -14.46 -7.20 -7.68
N GLU A 455 -13.72 -8.28 -7.46
CA GLU A 455 -14.06 -9.62 -7.97
C GLU A 455 -15.32 -10.17 -7.27
N ALA A 456 -15.42 -10.04 -5.94
CA ALA A 456 -16.62 -10.39 -5.19
C ALA A 456 -17.81 -9.49 -5.59
N PHE A 457 -17.57 -8.21 -5.83
CA PHE A 457 -18.59 -7.27 -6.25
C PHE A 457 -19.14 -7.61 -7.64
N LYS A 458 -18.27 -7.90 -8.61
CA LYS A 458 -18.68 -8.36 -9.94
C LYS A 458 -19.52 -9.64 -9.84
N ARG A 459 -19.11 -10.60 -9.01
CA ARG A 459 -19.91 -11.81 -8.74
C ARG A 459 -21.29 -11.48 -8.16
N CYS A 460 -21.40 -10.52 -7.25
CA CYS A 460 -22.68 -10.05 -6.75
C CYS A 460 -23.54 -9.40 -7.85
N ILE A 461 -22.92 -8.61 -8.74
CA ILE A 461 -23.60 -7.99 -9.88
C ILE A 461 -24.13 -9.07 -10.83
N GLU A 462 -23.38 -10.14 -11.07
CA GLU A 462 -23.79 -11.23 -11.97
C GLU A 462 -24.77 -12.20 -11.29
N GLY A 463 -24.70 -12.34 -9.97
CA GLY A 463 -25.47 -13.27 -9.14
C GLY A 463 -26.88 -12.81 -8.75
N GLU A 464 -27.32 -13.14 -7.54
CA GLU A 464 -28.70 -12.89 -7.11
C GLU A 464 -28.96 -11.42 -6.73
N ARG A 465 -30.12 -10.90 -7.14
CA ARG A 465 -30.56 -9.52 -6.83
C ARG A 465 -30.55 -9.20 -5.33
N GLY A 466 -30.87 -10.19 -4.49
CA GLY A 466 -30.89 -10.02 -3.03
C GLY A 466 -29.50 -9.85 -2.41
N GLU A 467 -28.50 -10.55 -2.95
CA GLU A 467 -27.11 -10.45 -2.53
C GLU A 467 -26.51 -9.12 -2.97
N LEU A 468 -26.68 -8.74 -4.24
CA LEU A 468 -26.25 -7.44 -4.76
C LEU A 468 -26.76 -6.28 -3.90
N ARG A 469 -28.05 -6.32 -3.53
CA ARG A 469 -28.64 -5.29 -2.68
C ARG A 469 -27.98 -5.22 -1.31
N ARG A 470 -27.74 -6.37 -0.66
CA ARG A 470 -27.08 -6.42 0.65
C ARG A 470 -25.66 -5.89 0.56
N PHE A 471 -24.96 -6.24 -0.53
CA PHE A 471 -23.60 -5.79 -0.78
C PHE A 471 -23.55 -4.26 -0.91
N LEU A 472 -24.39 -3.69 -1.79
CA LEU A 472 -24.47 -2.24 -2.00
C LEU A 472 -24.88 -1.47 -0.73
N ALA A 473 -25.72 -2.05 0.13
CA ALA A 473 -26.23 -1.39 1.32
C ALA A 473 -25.27 -1.44 2.53
N ARG A 474 -24.16 -2.19 2.45
CA ARG A 474 -23.30 -2.48 3.61
C ARG A 474 -22.52 -1.24 4.07
N SER A 475 -21.57 -0.80 3.26
CA SER A 475 -20.79 0.42 3.53
C SER A 475 -20.53 1.17 2.21
N VAL A 476 -19.85 2.32 2.24
CA VAL A 476 -19.51 3.05 1.02
C VAL A 476 -18.31 2.38 0.35
N LEU A 477 -18.44 2.01 -0.93
CA LEU A 477 -17.35 1.43 -1.72
C LEU A 477 -16.24 2.47 -1.92
N ASP A 478 -14.98 2.07 -1.92
CA ASP A 478 -13.89 2.98 -2.29
C ASP A 478 -13.74 3.07 -3.83
N ASP A 479 -13.03 4.11 -4.29
CA ASP A 479 -12.83 4.33 -5.74
C ASP A 479 -12.09 3.15 -6.38
N ALA A 480 -11.08 2.60 -5.70
CA ALA A 480 -10.30 1.47 -6.20
C ALA A 480 -11.18 0.25 -6.50
N THR A 481 -12.14 -0.06 -5.62
CA THR A 481 -13.07 -1.18 -5.82
C THR A 481 -14.00 -0.93 -7.01
N VAL A 482 -14.54 0.28 -7.15
CA VAL A 482 -15.48 0.59 -8.23
C VAL A 482 -14.75 0.60 -9.57
N ASP A 483 -13.60 1.25 -9.65
CA ASP A 483 -12.80 1.35 -10.88
C ASP A 483 -12.35 -0.03 -11.36
N GLU A 484 -11.88 -0.87 -10.44
CA GLU A 484 -11.43 -2.23 -10.75
C GLU A 484 -12.61 -3.15 -11.11
N ALA A 485 -13.80 -2.93 -10.55
CA ALA A 485 -15.01 -3.65 -10.96
C ALA A 485 -15.43 -3.28 -12.39
N ILE A 486 -15.35 -2.00 -12.75
CA ILE A 486 -15.64 -1.50 -14.11
C ILE A 486 -14.61 -1.99 -15.12
N GLY A 487 -13.32 -1.97 -14.77
CA GLY A 487 -12.23 -2.49 -15.62
C GLY A 487 -12.48 -3.93 -16.09
N ARG A 488 -13.10 -4.76 -15.24
CA ARG A 488 -13.48 -6.15 -15.57
C ARG A 488 -14.65 -6.30 -16.55
N TYR A 489 -15.35 -5.22 -16.90
CA TYR A 489 -16.30 -5.18 -18.00
C TYR A 489 -15.63 -4.74 -19.32
N GLY A 490 -14.36 -4.31 -19.29
CA GLY A 490 -13.54 -4.10 -20.48
C GLY A 490 -14.07 -3.04 -21.46
N GLY A 491 -14.86 -2.09 -20.96
CA GLY A 491 -15.52 -1.10 -21.81
C GLY A 491 -16.68 -1.64 -22.65
N ASP A 492 -17.14 -2.88 -22.41
CA ASP A 492 -18.30 -3.47 -23.08
C ASP A 492 -19.58 -2.71 -22.70
N VAL A 493 -20.09 -1.92 -23.66
CA VAL A 493 -21.29 -1.10 -23.52
C VAL A 493 -22.50 -1.94 -23.10
N ASP A 494 -22.66 -3.15 -23.65
CA ASP A 494 -23.81 -4.00 -23.36
C ASP A 494 -23.73 -4.53 -21.93
N ALA A 495 -22.58 -5.06 -21.54
CA ALA A 495 -22.37 -5.61 -20.20
C ALA A 495 -22.48 -4.52 -19.11
N CYS A 496 -21.89 -3.33 -19.35
CA CYS A 496 -22.03 -2.18 -18.47
C CYS A 496 -23.48 -1.69 -18.37
N THR A 497 -24.22 -1.68 -19.49
CA THR A 497 -25.64 -1.32 -19.48
C THR A 497 -26.47 -2.34 -18.70
N ASP A 498 -26.25 -3.64 -18.88
CA ASP A 498 -26.95 -4.69 -18.15
C ASP A 498 -26.68 -4.63 -16.64
N ALA A 499 -25.42 -4.41 -16.25
CA ALA A 499 -25.05 -4.18 -14.87
C ALA A 499 -25.74 -2.93 -14.28
N ALA A 500 -25.71 -1.80 -15.00
CA ALA A 500 -26.38 -0.56 -14.57
C ALA A 500 -27.90 -0.73 -14.39
N ILE A 501 -28.56 -1.45 -15.31
CA ILE A 501 -29.99 -1.77 -15.18
C ILE A 501 -30.23 -2.62 -13.94
N LYS A 502 -29.44 -3.67 -13.72
CA LYS A 502 -29.58 -4.55 -12.56
C LYS A 502 -29.36 -3.81 -11.24
N MET A 503 -28.41 -2.88 -11.17
CA MET A 503 -28.24 -1.95 -10.04
C MET A 503 -29.55 -1.20 -9.77
N CYS A 504 -30.17 -0.62 -10.81
CA CYS A 504 -31.42 0.11 -10.66
C CYS A 504 -32.59 -0.78 -10.17
N GLU A 505 -32.63 -2.04 -10.59
CA GLU A 505 -33.69 -3.00 -10.21
C GLU A 505 -33.66 -3.44 -8.75
N VAL A 506 -32.48 -3.43 -8.11
CA VAL A 506 -32.32 -3.86 -6.71
C VAL A 506 -32.58 -2.74 -5.70
N LEU A 507 -32.57 -1.48 -6.15
CA LEU A 507 -32.79 -0.31 -5.30
C LEU A 507 -34.28 -0.10 -4.97
N ARG A 508 -34.55 0.45 -3.79
CA ARG A 508 -35.90 0.81 -3.34
C ARG A 508 -36.05 2.32 -3.18
N ARG A 509 -37.29 2.82 -3.27
CA ARG A 509 -37.63 4.22 -2.97
C ARG A 509 -37.64 4.44 -1.45
N GLY A 510 -36.82 5.36 -0.93
CA GLY A 510 -36.86 5.78 0.49
C GLY A 510 -35.50 6.17 1.09
N LEU A 511 -35.50 6.67 2.34
CA LEU A 511 -34.29 7.12 3.07
C LEU A 511 -33.39 5.96 3.54
N GLY A 512 -33.95 4.75 3.70
CA GLY A 512 -33.23 3.58 4.23
C GLY A 512 -32.29 2.88 3.23
N ASP A 513 -32.08 3.45 2.04
CA ASP A 513 -31.25 2.86 0.96
C ASP A 513 -30.14 3.83 0.51
N SER A 514 -29.82 4.87 1.29
CA SER A 514 -28.92 5.96 0.86
C SER A 514 -27.54 5.47 0.42
N VAL A 515 -26.93 4.56 1.18
CA VAL A 515 -25.61 3.96 0.86
C VAL A 515 -25.69 3.12 -0.41
N ALA A 516 -26.72 2.29 -0.55
CA ALA A 516 -26.90 1.47 -1.75
C ALA A 516 -27.10 2.31 -3.01
N ARG A 517 -27.90 3.39 -2.91
CA ARG A 517 -28.14 4.33 -4.00
C ARG A 517 -26.88 5.10 -4.39
N GLN A 518 -26.05 5.44 -3.39
CA GLN A 518 -24.76 6.07 -3.63
C GLN A 518 -23.83 5.11 -4.35
N ASN A 519 -23.59 3.91 -3.81
CA ASN A 519 -22.72 2.91 -4.43
C ASN A 519 -23.15 2.53 -5.85
N ALA A 520 -24.46 2.36 -6.08
CA ALA A 520 -25.00 2.14 -7.41
C ALA A 520 -24.78 3.35 -8.34
N GLY A 521 -24.95 4.58 -7.83
CA GLY A 521 -24.68 5.80 -8.58
C GLY A 521 -23.21 5.91 -8.99
N ARG A 522 -22.28 5.60 -8.08
CA ARG A 522 -20.83 5.56 -8.36
C ARG A 522 -20.50 4.57 -9.46
N PHE A 523 -20.98 3.33 -9.33
CA PHE A 523 -20.79 2.31 -10.36
C PHE A 523 -21.33 2.74 -11.71
N VAL A 524 -22.58 3.24 -11.76
CA VAL A 524 -23.22 3.65 -13.03
C VAL A 524 -22.48 4.84 -13.67
N ALA A 525 -22.04 5.83 -12.89
CA ALA A 525 -21.28 6.96 -13.43
C ALA A 525 -19.93 6.50 -14.01
N ARG A 526 -19.20 5.66 -13.28
CA ARG A 526 -17.92 5.09 -13.76
C ARG A 526 -18.11 4.19 -14.98
N ALA A 527 -19.19 3.40 -15.05
CA ALA A 527 -19.53 2.61 -16.23
C ALA A 527 -19.79 3.50 -17.47
N VAL A 528 -20.58 4.57 -17.29
CA VAL A 528 -20.85 5.55 -18.36
C VAL A 528 -19.57 6.20 -18.85
N LYS A 529 -18.68 6.60 -17.93
CA LYS A 529 -17.41 7.23 -18.27
C LYS A 529 -16.46 6.26 -18.99
N ALA A 530 -16.32 5.04 -18.50
CA ALA A 530 -15.42 4.03 -19.06
C ALA A 530 -15.85 3.59 -20.47
N CYS A 531 -17.15 3.39 -20.69
CA CYS A 531 -17.68 3.00 -22.01
C CYS A 531 -17.85 4.18 -22.96
N GLY A 532 -17.87 5.41 -22.45
CA GLY A 532 -18.27 6.60 -23.20
C GLY A 532 -19.76 6.65 -23.55
N GLU A 533 -20.50 5.53 -23.50
CA GLU A 533 -21.93 5.48 -23.77
C GLU A 533 -22.63 4.33 -23.02
N LEU A 534 -23.96 4.32 -23.06
CA LEU A 534 -24.81 3.17 -22.70
C LEU A 534 -25.79 2.92 -23.85
N ARG A 535 -26.47 1.75 -23.85
CA ARG A 535 -27.50 1.50 -24.87
C ARG A 535 -28.51 2.66 -24.92
N PRO A 536 -28.95 3.07 -26.12
CA PRO A 536 -29.98 4.09 -26.25
C PRO A 536 -31.24 3.74 -25.44
N ARG A 537 -31.91 4.74 -24.87
CA ARG A 537 -33.14 4.56 -24.07
C ARG A 537 -32.95 3.82 -22.74
N THR A 538 -31.72 3.75 -22.24
CA THR A 538 -31.44 3.17 -20.92
C THR A 538 -32.18 3.93 -19.82
N ARG A 539 -32.86 3.16 -18.96
CA ARG A 539 -33.64 3.68 -17.83
C ARG A 539 -32.87 3.53 -16.53
N LEU A 540 -32.39 4.65 -16.01
CA LEU A 540 -31.62 4.73 -14.77
C LEU A 540 -32.52 5.23 -13.64
N LYS A 541 -32.65 4.47 -12.56
CA LYS A 541 -33.62 4.75 -11.50
C LYS A 541 -33.00 4.70 -10.12
N HIS A 542 -33.49 5.58 -9.24
CA HIS A 542 -33.15 5.55 -7.81
C HIS A 542 -31.68 5.81 -7.49
N LEU A 543 -30.87 6.34 -8.42
CA LEU A 543 -29.45 6.55 -8.21
C LEU A 543 -29.16 7.83 -7.43
N TYR A 544 -28.07 7.84 -6.68
CA TYR A 544 -27.49 9.04 -6.08
C TYR A 544 -26.05 9.21 -6.58
N PHE A 545 -25.83 10.27 -7.36
CA PHE A 545 -24.52 10.66 -7.86
C PHE A 545 -24.00 11.82 -6.99
N ASP A 546 -22.90 11.61 -6.28
CA ASP A 546 -22.23 12.62 -5.45
C ASP A 546 -20.84 12.88 -6.00
N GLN A 547 -20.66 14.05 -6.62
CA GLN A 547 -19.39 14.50 -7.20
C GLN A 547 -18.79 13.54 -8.24
N GLU A 548 -19.65 12.72 -8.86
CA GLU A 548 -19.26 11.81 -9.92
C GLU A 548 -18.95 12.53 -11.23
N ASP A 549 -18.17 11.88 -12.09
CA ASP A 549 -17.72 12.45 -13.36
C ASP A 549 -18.34 11.69 -14.55
N PHE A 550 -19.11 12.41 -15.36
CA PHE A 550 -19.71 11.94 -16.62
C PHE A 550 -19.04 12.57 -17.85
N GLY A 551 -17.96 13.33 -17.66
CA GLY A 551 -17.22 13.96 -18.74
C GLY A 551 -16.84 12.95 -19.82
N GLN A 552 -16.91 13.40 -21.07
CA GLN A 552 -16.60 12.67 -22.30
C GLN A 552 -17.63 11.60 -22.71
N ALA A 553 -18.67 11.36 -21.92
CA ALA A 553 -19.73 10.43 -22.29
C ALA A 553 -20.74 11.03 -23.29
N ALA A 554 -21.38 10.17 -24.08
CA ALA A 554 -22.44 10.44 -25.03
C ALA A 554 -23.64 9.52 -24.76
N LEU A 555 -24.72 10.08 -24.21
CA LEU A 555 -25.92 9.32 -23.89
C LEU A 555 -27.07 9.68 -24.83
N VAL A 556 -27.68 8.66 -25.45
CA VAL A 556 -28.80 8.83 -26.40
C VAL A 556 -30.11 8.39 -25.77
N GLU A 557 -31.06 9.33 -25.69
CA GLU A 557 -32.35 9.17 -25.02
C GLU A 557 -32.22 8.60 -23.59
N PRO A 558 -31.32 9.09 -22.69
CA PRO A 558 -31.24 8.56 -21.33
C PRO A 558 -32.49 8.93 -20.52
N HIS A 559 -33.01 7.98 -19.76
CA HIS A 559 -34.20 8.18 -18.92
C HIS A 559 -33.83 8.06 -17.44
N PHE A 560 -33.72 9.19 -16.75
CA PHE A 560 -33.47 9.22 -15.31
C PHE A 560 -34.78 9.33 -14.54
N GLN A 561 -35.00 8.45 -13.56
CA GLN A 561 -36.20 8.46 -12.70
C GLN A 561 -35.82 8.42 -11.21
N ASN A 562 -36.26 9.42 -10.44
CA ASN A 562 -35.97 9.50 -9.00
C ASN A 562 -34.46 9.43 -8.71
N CYS A 563 -33.68 10.12 -9.53
CA CYS A 563 -32.23 10.24 -9.39
C CYS A 563 -31.85 11.59 -8.78
N PHE A 564 -30.78 11.60 -7.99
CA PHE A 564 -30.23 12.81 -7.39
C PHE A 564 -28.80 13.00 -7.85
N PHE A 565 -28.47 14.21 -8.30
CA PHE A 565 -27.16 14.60 -8.76
C PHE A 565 -26.66 15.76 -7.88
N ASP A 566 -25.60 15.55 -7.10
CA ASP A 566 -24.93 16.62 -6.35
C ASP A 566 -23.55 16.87 -6.96
N ARG A 567 -23.33 18.08 -7.48
CA ARG A 567 -22.03 18.56 -7.98
C ARG A 567 -21.34 17.62 -8.97
N VAL A 568 -22.15 16.94 -9.77
CA VAL A 568 -21.72 16.01 -10.82
C VAL A 568 -21.06 16.78 -11.96
N ASP A 569 -19.98 16.23 -12.50
CA ASP A 569 -19.25 16.82 -13.61
C ASP A 569 -19.85 16.44 -14.96
N PHE A 570 -20.36 17.44 -15.69
CA PHE A 570 -20.91 17.31 -17.04
C PHE A 570 -20.10 18.10 -18.07
N THR A 571 -18.90 18.57 -17.73
CA THR A 571 -18.12 19.52 -18.56
C THR A 571 -17.83 19.04 -19.98
N ALA A 572 -17.73 17.73 -20.20
CA ALA A 572 -17.56 17.14 -21.53
C ALA A 572 -18.68 16.12 -21.89
N LEU A 573 -19.83 16.20 -21.21
CA LEU A 573 -20.96 15.29 -21.42
C LEU A 573 -21.82 15.74 -22.62
N LYS A 574 -22.19 14.78 -23.47
CA LYS A 574 -23.24 14.90 -24.48
C LYS A 574 -24.46 14.06 -24.09
N MET A 575 -25.63 14.68 -23.99
CA MET A 575 -26.92 14.00 -23.88
C MET A 575 -27.83 14.41 -25.03
N VAL A 576 -28.43 13.43 -25.71
CA VAL A 576 -29.39 13.65 -26.80
C VAL A 576 -30.77 13.22 -26.34
N ARG A 577 -31.76 14.12 -26.36
CA ARG A 577 -33.14 13.91 -25.91
C ARG A 577 -33.22 13.28 -24.50
N PRO A 578 -32.54 13.83 -23.47
CA PRO A 578 -32.62 13.29 -22.11
C PRO A 578 -34.01 13.51 -21.50
N ALA A 579 -34.45 12.53 -20.71
CA ALA A 579 -35.70 12.58 -19.95
C ALA A 579 -35.42 12.46 -18.44
N PHE A 580 -36.00 13.36 -17.66
CA PHE A 580 -35.87 13.38 -16.20
C PHE A 580 -37.25 13.33 -15.54
N GLY A 581 -37.49 12.31 -14.72
CA GLY A 581 -38.73 12.15 -13.95
C GLY A 581 -38.43 12.11 -12.45
N GLU A 582 -39.04 12.97 -11.66
CA GLU A 582 -38.79 13.06 -10.20
C GLU A 582 -37.30 13.20 -9.82
N CYS A 583 -36.48 13.84 -10.67
CA CYS A 583 -35.05 14.03 -10.40
C CYS A 583 -34.77 15.36 -9.71
N ASN A 584 -33.59 15.48 -9.11
CA ASN A 584 -33.05 16.74 -8.59
C ASN A 584 -31.57 16.85 -8.97
N ILE A 585 -31.20 17.96 -9.59
CA ILE A 585 -29.84 18.24 -10.05
C ILE A 585 -29.35 19.49 -9.31
N GLN A 586 -28.41 19.28 -8.41
CA GLN A 586 -27.79 20.31 -7.60
C GLN A 586 -26.41 20.64 -8.14
N MET A 587 -26.25 21.87 -8.60
CA MET A 587 -24.96 22.46 -8.95
C MET A 587 -24.11 21.61 -9.91
N PRO A 588 -24.63 21.15 -11.07
CA PRO A 588 -23.82 20.39 -12.01
C PRO A 588 -22.70 21.30 -12.55
N LYS A 589 -21.51 20.73 -12.75
CA LYS A 589 -20.40 21.44 -13.40
C LYS A 589 -20.57 21.36 -14.91
N LEU A 590 -20.66 22.51 -15.56
CA LEU A 590 -20.92 22.61 -16.99
C LEU A 590 -19.78 23.37 -17.68
N SER A 591 -19.47 22.96 -18.92
CA SER A 591 -18.66 23.75 -19.84
C SER A 591 -19.57 24.32 -20.92
N LEU A 592 -19.45 25.63 -21.16
CA LEU A 592 -20.19 26.28 -22.26
C LEU A 592 -19.78 25.78 -23.65
N VAL A 593 -18.65 25.10 -23.75
CA VAL A 593 -18.11 24.57 -25.01
C VAL A 593 -18.17 23.05 -25.04
N GLY A 594 -17.89 22.37 -23.92
CA GLY A 594 -17.84 20.91 -23.86
C GLY A 594 -19.19 20.23 -23.59
N THR A 595 -20.08 20.83 -22.79
CA THR A 595 -21.36 20.22 -22.45
C THR A 595 -22.37 20.36 -23.61
N ARG A 596 -23.16 19.32 -23.89
CA ARG A 596 -24.25 19.33 -24.88
C ARG A 596 -25.48 18.61 -24.32
N LEU A 597 -26.63 19.26 -24.32
CA LEU A 597 -27.93 18.77 -23.86
C LEU A 597 -28.95 18.84 -25.00
N GLU A 598 -28.63 18.23 -26.14
CA GLU A 598 -29.39 18.33 -27.39
C GLU A 598 -30.83 17.88 -27.18
N ASP A 599 -31.79 18.73 -27.55
CA ASP A 599 -33.23 18.46 -27.46
C ASP A 599 -33.74 18.15 -26.03
N ALA A 600 -33.08 18.65 -24.98
CA ALA A 600 -33.55 18.48 -23.61
C ALA A 600 -34.88 19.21 -23.36
N ASP A 601 -35.76 18.61 -22.55
CA ASP A 601 -37.08 19.17 -22.23
C ASP A 601 -36.99 20.47 -21.41
N PRO A 602 -37.86 21.47 -21.64
CA PRO A 602 -37.86 22.71 -20.86
C PRO A 602 -38.03 22.50 -19.35
N GLY A 603 -38.69 21.41 -18.92
CA GLY A 603 -38.85 21.03 -17.51
C GLY A 603 -37.53 20.66 -16.81
N LEU A 604 -36.41 20.56 -17.54
CA LEU A 604 -35.08 20.45 -16.95
C LEU A 604 -34.77 21.63 -16.01
N LEU A 605 -35.26 22.84 -16.31
CA LEU A 605 -35.03 24.00 -15.47
C LEU A 605 -35.62 23.82 -14.06
N ASP A 606 -36.78 23.17 -13.94
CA ASP A 606 -37.51 23.02 -12.67
C ASP A 606 -36.79 22.08 -11.68
N ILE A 607 -35.88 21.25 -12.19
CA ILE A 607 -35.13 20.27 -11.40
C ILE A 607 -33.67 20.67 -11.18
N VAL A 608 -33.19 21.75 -11.82
CA VAL A 608 -31.81 22.26 -11.68
C VAL A 608 -31.79 23.41 -10.68
N THR A 609 -31.10 23.23 -9.56
CA THR A 609 -31.02 24.21 -8.47
C THR A 609 -30.12 25.42 -8.78
N GLY A 610 -29.11 25.23 -9.62
CA GLY A 610 -28.03 26.18 -9.91
C GLY A 610 -26.97 25.45 -10.73
N VAL A 611 -26.00 26.17 -11.29
CA VAL A 611 -24.93 25.60 -12.15
C VAL A 611 -23.56 26.14 -11.78
N GLU A 612 -22.53 25.30 -11.89
CA GLU A 612 -21.13 25.69 -11.75
C GLU A 612 -20.48 25.72 -13.15
N ILE A 613 -20.00 26.88 -13.59
CA ILE A 613 -19.39 27.03 -14.90
C ILE A 613 -17.87 26.94 -14.79
N VAL A 614 -17.31 25.97 -15.51
CA VAL A 614 -15.87 25.79 -15.67
C VAL A 614 -15.45 26.51 -16.96
N LEU A 615 -14.63 27.55 -16.82
CA LEU A 615 -14.02 28.24 -17.96
C LEU A 615 -12.82 27.42 -18.44
N ASN A 616 -12.73 27.14 -19.74
CA ASN A 616 -11.69 26.28 -20.29
C ASN A 616 -10.29 26.87 -20.02
N GLY A 617 -9.46 26.13 -19.28
CA GLY A 617 -8.01 26.36 -19.16
C GLY A 617 -7.53 26.37 -17.71
N ASP A 618 -6.93 25.27 -17.26
CA ASP A 618 -6.21 25.06 -15.99
C ASP A 618 -4.95 25.96 -15.82
N SER A 619 -5.04 27.26 -16.10
CA SER A 619 -3.88 28.16 -15.94
C SER A 619 -4.19 29.57 -15.43
N SER A 620 -5.45 29.96 -15.23
CA SER A 620 -5.77 31.31 -14.70
C SER A 620 -6.02 31.36 -13.18
N GLY A 621 -6.23 30.23 -12.50
CA GLY A 621 -6.56 30.23 -11.06
C GLY A 621 -7.87 30.95 -10.72
N GLU A 622 -8.71 31.26 -11.72
CA GLU A 622 -10.02 31.88 -11.50
C GLU A 622 -11.00 30.83 -10.96
N ALA A 623 -11.69 31.18 -9.86
CA ALA A 623 -12.67 30.30 -9.24
C ALA A 623 -13.85 30.06 -10.20
N PRO A 624 -14.40 28.82 -10.25
CA PRO A 624 -15.54 28.52 -11.09
C PRO A 624 -16.73 29.43 -10.74
N SER A 625 -17.42 29.93 -11.77
CA SER A 625 -18.55 30.84 -11.60
C SER A 625 -19.80 30.06 -11.25
N ARG A 626 -20.33 30.25 -10.04
CA ARG A 626 -21.58 29.63 -9.58
C ARG A 626 -22.75 30.55 -9.83
N LEU A 627 -23.79 30.03 -10.47
CA LEU A 627 -24.97 30.78 -10.87
C LEU A 627 -26.23 30.11 -10.36
N TYR A 628 -27.08 30.90 -9.71
CA TYR A 628 -28.34 30.44 -9.12
C TYR A 628 -29.55 31.14 -9.72
N ALA A 629 -29.37 32.32 -10.32
CA ALA A 629 -30.45 33.10 -10.92
C ALA A 629 -31.12 32.30 -12.06
N PRO A 630 -32.42 31.98 -11.98
CA PRO A 630 -33.08 31.07 -12.93
C PRO A 630 -33.04 31.55 -14.37
N ASP A 631 -33.04 32.87 -14.62
CA ASP A 631 -32.87 33.42 -15.96
C ASP A 631 -31.47 33.19 -16.53
N GLN A 632 -30.44 33.26 -15.68
CA GLN A 632 -29.06 32.98 -16.08
C GLN A 632 -28.85 31.47 -16.30
N VAL A 633 -29.38 30.65 -15.39
CA VAL A 633 -29.39 29.18 -15.54
C VAL A 633 -30.12 28.76 -16.81
N ARG A 634 -31.31 29.33 -17.07
CA ARG A 634 -32.09 29.09 -18.30
C ARG A 634 -31.27 29.44 -19.54
N LYS A 635 -30.66 30.63 -19.61
CA LYS A 635 -29.82 31.05 -20.75
C LYS A 635 -28.70 30.05 -21.02
N ILE A 636 -28.06 29.56 -19.96
CA ILE A 636 -26.99 28.56 -20.08
C ILE A 636 -27.55 27.24 -20.59
N LEU A 637 -28.62 26.71 -19.99
CA LEU A 637 -29.22 25.43 -20.41
C LEU A 637 -29.75 25.49 -21.86
N VAL A 638 -30.38 26.59 -22.27
CA VAL A 638 -30.80 26.82 -23.67
C VAL A 638 -29.60 26.83 -24.60
N ARG A 639 -28.53 27.56 -24.26
CA ARG A 639 -27.28 27.57 -25.03
C ARG A 639 -26.65 26.19 -25.16
N LEU A 640 -26.81 25.34 -24.16
CA LEU A 640 -26.30 23.97 -24.16
C LEU A 640 -27.21 22.99 -24.93
N GLY A 641 -28.43 23.37 -25.31
CA GLY A 641 -29.33 22.55 -26.17
C GLY A 641 -30.73 22.28 -25.61
N MET A 642 -31.08 22.80 -24.44
CA MET A 642 -32.44 22.71 -23.89
C MET A 642 -33.43 23.44 -24.80
N LYS A 643 -34.57 22.80 -25.10
CA LYS A 643 -35.64 23.40 -25.91
C LYS A 643 -36.24 24.60 -25.18
N GLY A 644 -36.29 25.75 -25.85
CA GLY A 644 -36.89 26.97 -25.32
C GLY A 644 -36.64 28.14 -26.26
N GLU A 645 -37.52 29.13 -26.24
CA GLU A 645 -37.26 30.40 -26.92
C GLU A 645 -36.22 31.20 -26.14
N ASP A 646 -35.28 31.79 -26.86
CA ASP A 646 -34.37 32.82 -26.35
C ASP A 646 -35.20 34.08 -26.08
N ARG A 647 -36.01 34.09 -25.02
CA ARG A 647 -36.78 35.29 -24.64
C ARG A 647 -35.77 36.34 -24.16
N PRO A 648 -35.74 37.55 -24.76
CA PRO A 648 -35.02 38.65 -24.15
C PRO A 648 -35.72 38.93 -22.81
N ALA A 649 -35.05 38.59 -21.72
CA ALA A 649 -35.47 39.04 -20.40
C ALA A 649 -35.47 40.57 -20.45
N THR A 650 -36.56 41.18 -19.99
CA THR A 650 -36.51 42.57 -19.55
C THR A 650 -35.57 42.55 -18.34
N VAL A 651 -34.30 42.85 -18.59
CA VAL A 651 -33.31 42.99 -17.52
C VAL A 651 -33.81 44.15 -16.67
N SER A 652 -34.32 43.86 -15.48
CA SER A 652 -34.22 44.87 -14.42
C SER A 652 -32.73 44.95 -14.12
N GLU A 653 -32.03 45.88 -14.79
CA GLU A 653 -30.64 46.16 -14.43
C GLU A 653 -30.65 46.64 -12.99
N TYR A 654 -30.18 45.79 -12.08
CA TYR A 654 -29.95 46.20 -10.72
C TYR A 654 -28.97 47.37 -10.74
N SER A 655 -29.34 48.47 -10.09
CA SER A 655 -28.45 49.60 -9.81
C SER A 655 -27.17 49.13 -9.12
N ASP A 656 -26.10 49.92 -9.22
CA ASP A 656 -24.81 49.61 -8.57
C ASP A 656 -24.95 49.33 -7.07
N ARG A 657 -25.89 50.02 -6.41
CA ARG A 657 -26.22 49.84 -4.99
C ARG A 657 -26.91 48.49 -4.73
N GLN A 658 -27.91 48.12 -5.54
CA GLN A 658 -28.55 46.80 -5.45
C GLN A 658 -27.53 45.68 -5.69
N GLN A 659 -26.66 45.81 -6.70
CA GLN A 659 -25.59 44.83 -6.94
C GLN A 659 -24.57 44.74 -5.81
N ALA A 660 -24.22 45.88 -5.17
CA ALA A 660 -23.34 45.89 -4.01
C ALA A 660 -23.96 45.13 -2.83
N ARG A 661 -25.27 45.31 -2.58
CA ARG A 661 -26.03 44.60 -1.55
C ARG A 661 -26.15 43.10 -1.83
N ILE A 662 -26.43 42.71 -3.08
CA ILE A 662 -26.45 41.30 -3.50
C ILE A 662 -25.08 40.66 -3.24
N ARG A 663 -23.97 41.30 -3.65
CA ARG A 663 -22.60 40.84 -3.37
C ARG A 663 -22.28 40.79 -1.87
N LEU A 664 -22.83 41.70 -1.08
CA LEU A 664 -22.66 41.72 0.37
C LEU A 664 -23.40 40.55 1.03
N VAL A 665 -24.63 40.27 0.61
CA VAL A 665 -25.38 39.07 1.04
C VAL A 665 -24.66 37.80 0.63
N GLU A 666 -24.13 37.70 -0.59
CA GLU A 666 -23.38 36.52 -1.04
C GLU A 666 -22.10 36.33 -0.23
N ARG A 667 -21.34 37.40 0.03
CA ARG A 667 -20.18 37.35 0.94
C ARG A 667 -20.59 36.90 2.33
N PHE A 668 -21.68 37.40 2.87
CA PHE A 668 -22.22 36.97 4.16
C PHE A 668 -22.56 35.47 4.15
N LEU A 669 -23.34 35.01 3.18
CA LEU A 669 -23.74 33.60 3.04
C LEU A 669 -22.52 32.68 2.92
N LEU A 670 -21.52 33.01 2.09
CA LEU A 670 -20.27 32.25 1.97
C LEU A 670 -19.49 32.16 3.29
N LYS A 671 -19.51 33.21 4.13
CA LYS A 671 -18.85 33.17 5.45
C LYS A 671 -19.63 32.32 6.45
N MET A 672 -20.96 32.30 6.35
CA MET A 672 -21.88 31.54 7.20
C MET A 672 -21.98 30.06 6.79
N GLU A 673 -21.85 29.71 5.52
CA GLU A 673 -21.83 28.29 5.08
C GLU A 673 -20.66 27.50 5.68
N ARG A 674 -19.56 28.20 5.96
CA ARG A 674 -18.37 27.63 6.61
C ARG A 674 -18.49 27.60 8.14
N ARG A 675 -19.57 28.12 8.74
CA ARG A 675 -19.69 28.36 10.19
C ARG A 675 -21.13 28.20 10.70
N PHE A 676 -21.34 27.30 11.65
CA PHE A 676 -22.67 27.06 12.20
C PHE A 676 -23.18 28.20 13.11
N TYR A 677 -22.30 28.90 13.82
CA TYR A 677 -22.61 30.09 14.63
C TYR A 677 -21.53 31.17 14.45
N VAL A 678 -21.92 32.45 14.53
CA VAL A 678 -21.01 33.62 14.49
C VAL A 678 -21.45 34.65 15.52
N ALA A 679 -20.52 35.21 16.30
CA ALA A 679 -20.83 36.33 17.19
C ALA A 679 -20.93 37.64 16.40
N GLU A 680 -21.89 38.50 16.73
CA GLU A 680 -22.11 39.78 16.01
C GLU A 680 -20.85 40.67 15.99
N GLU A 681 -20.09 40.66 17.10
CA GLU A 681 -18.82 41.38 17.27
C GLU A 681 -17.74 40.95 16.25
N ASP A 682 -17.85 39.74 15.68
CA ASP A 682 -16.86 39.21 14.72
C ASP A 682 -17.18 39.59 13.26
N PHE A 683 -18.33 40.22 12.96
CA PHE A 683 -18.66 40.63 11.58
C PHE A 683 -17.68 41.65 11.00
N GLY A 684 -17.08 42.51 11.84
CA GLY A 684 -15.99 43.39 11.43
C GLY A 684 -14.75 42.61 10.98
N ARG A 685 -14.37 41.54 11.71
CA ARG A 685 -13.23 40.67 11.37
C ARG A 685 -13.50 39.82 10.13
N LEU A 686 -14.76 39.52 9.84
CA LEU A 686 -15.18 38.80 8.64
C LEU A 686 -15.19 39.68 7.37
N GLY A 687 -14.86 40.97 7.49
CA GLY A 687 -14.85 41.93 6.39
C GLY A 687 -16.24 42.33 5.92
N LEU A 688 -17.26 42.13 6.76
CA LEU A 688 -18.65 42.51 6.49
C LEU A 688 -18.96 43.87 7.12
N GLY A 689 -18.57 44.09 8.38
CA GLY A 689 -18.85 45.34 9.11
C GLY A 689 -18.14 46.60 8.59
N SER A 690 -17.26 46.46 7.60
CA SER A 690 -16.63 47.59 6.90
C SER A 690 -17.39 48.04 5.65
N ASP A 691 -18.43 47.29 5.24
CA ASP A 691 -19.24 47.62 4.07
C ASP A 691 -20.32 48.65 4.46
N PRO A 692 -20.48 49.76 3.71
CA PRO A 692 -21.40 50.84 4.07
C PRO A 692 -22.87 50.42 4.12
N ASP A 693 -23.26 49.35 3.40
CA ASP A 693 -24.62 48.83 3.42
C ASP A 693 -24.84 47.72 4.47
N TRP A 694 -23.80 47.32 5.24
CA TRP A 694 -23.86 46.15 6.12
C TRP A 694 -24.92 46.26 7.21
N ASP A 695 -24.99 47.37 7.93
CA ASP A 695 -25.93 47.51 9.05
C ASP A 695 -27.38 47.41 8.56
N GLU A 696 -27.68 47.99 7.39
CA GLU A 696 -29.01 47.95 6.78
C GLU A 696 -29.36 46.54 6.28
N VAL A 697 -28.43 45.88 5.57
CA VAL A 697 -28.60 44.50 5.10
C VAL A 697 -28.74 43.52 6.27
N TYR A 698 -27.98 43.73 7.34
CA TYR A 698 -27.98 42.87 8.53
C TYR A 698 -29.27 43.02 9.35
N GLU A 699 -29.79 44.24 9.53
CA GLU A 699 -31.11 44.43 10.14
C GLU A 699 -32.21 43.80 9.30
N LEU A 700 -32.13 43.91 7.97
CA LEU A 700 -33.09 43.25 7.08
C LEU A 700 -33.05 41.72 7.20
N LEU A 701 -31.85 41.13 7.28
CA LEU A 701 -31.66 39.70 7.52
C LEU A 701 -32.30 39.25 8.86
N LYS A 702 -32.21 40.08 9.91
CA LYS A 702 -32.78 39.82 11.24
C LYS A 702 -34.30 39.94 11.23
N ASP A 703 -34.83 41.06 10.74
CA ASP A 703 -36.27 41.37 10.74
C ASP A 703 -37.08 40.33 9.96
N ARG A 704 -36.50 39.86 8.86
CA ARG A 704 -37.10 38.82 8.02
C ARG A 704 -36.79 37.41 8.49
N ARG A 705 -36.13 37.25 9.65
CA ARG A 705 -35.77 35.96 10.26
C ARG A 705 -35.00 35.05 9.29
N VAL A 706 -34.26 35.65 8.36
CA VAL A 706 -33.34 34.94 7.47
C VAL A 706 -32.13 34.48 8.28
N VAL A 707 -31.73 35.26 9.29
CA VAL A 707 -30.85 34.84 10.38
C VAL A 707 -31.65 34.64 11.67
N ARG A 708 -31.10 33.83 12.58
CA ARG A 708 -31.61 33.64 13.93
C ARG A 708 -30.52 34.01 14.92
N ILE A 709 -30.91 34.74 15.95
CA ILE A 709 -30.06 35.05 17.09
C ILE A 709 -30.46 34.08 18.20
N GLU A 710 -29.51 33.24 18.59
CA GLU A 710 -29.68 32.26 19.65
C GLU A 710 -28.60 32.46 20.71
N THR A 711 -28.91 32.13 21.96
CA THR A 711 -27.95 32.15 23.06
C THR A 711 -27.80 30.73 23.59
N PRO A 712 -27.09 29.85 22.86
CA PRO A 712 -26.95 28.47 23.25
C PRO A 712 -26.22 28.36 24.61
N PRO A 713 -26.54 27.34 25.43
CA PRO A 713 -25.91 27.16 26.73
C PRO A 713 -24.43 26.78 26.53
N MET A 714 -23.52 27.69 26.85
CA MET A 714 -22.07 27.47 26.80
C MET A 714 -21.46 27.76 28.18
N SER A 715 -20.33 27.13 28.49
CA SER A 715 -19.54 27.44 29.68
C SER A 715 -18.89 28.82 29.54
N GLY A 716 -19.56 29.87 30.04
CA GLY A 716 -19.09 31.25 29.97
C GLY A 716 -20.23 32.28 30.05
N ARG A 717 -19.92 33.56 29.86
CA ARG A 717 -20.94 34.62 29.80
C ARG A 717 -21.78 34.43 28.53
N PRO A 718 -23.12 34.31 28.62
CA PRO A 718 -23.97 34.08 27.46
C PRO A 718 -23.82 35.22 26.45
N LYS A 719 -23.48 34.88 25.20
CA LYS A 719 -23.37 35.83 24.08
C LYS A 719 -24.40 35.48 23.00
N PRO A 720 -25.06 36.47 22.39
CA PRO A 720 -25.91 36.23 21.23
C PRO A 720 -25.06 35.75 20.06
N LEU A 721 -25.45 34.62 19.48
CA LEU A 721 -24.82 34.05 18.29
C LEU A 721 -25.81 34.01 17.15
N VAL A 722 -25.32 34.43 15.99
CA VAL A 722 -26.06 34.47 14.74
C VAL A 722 -25.84 33.17 14.01
N ARG A 723 -26.92 32.57 13.52
CA ARG A 723 -26.88 31.48 12.55
C ARG A 723 -27.87 31.73 11.43
N LEU A 724 -27.73 31.03 10.31
CA LEU A 724 -28.74 31.07 9.27
C LEU A 724 -30.04 30.39 9.77
N GLY A 725 -31.17 31.06 9.53
CA GLY A 725 -32.51 30.53 9.78
C GLY A 725 -32.96 29.53 8.71
N TYR A 726 -32.30 29.56 7.55
CA TYR A 726 -32.54 28.73 6.37
C TYR A 726 -31.20 28.31 5.74
N PRO A 727 -31.12 27.17 5.03
CA PRO A 727 -29.92 26.81 4.26
C PRO A 727 -29.54 27.94 3.29
N ALA A 728 -28.24 28.22 3.12
CA ALA A 728 -27.77 29.31 2.29
C ALA A 728 -28.30 29.24 0.86
N ASP A 729 -28.37 28.03 0.27
CA ASP A 729 -28.95 27.84 -1.06
C ASP A 729 -30.44 28.20 -1.13
N LEU A 730 -31.21 27.95 -0.06
CA LEU A 730 -32.61 28.36 0.01
C LEU A 730 -32.75 29.88 0.12
N ILE A 731 -31.79 30.54 0.78
CA ILE A 731 -31.72 32.00 0.86
C ILE A 731 -31.39 32.55 -0.53
N ARG A 732 -30.35 32.04 -1.20
CA ARG A 732 -29.97 32.46 -2.57
C ARG A 732 -31.11 32.29 -3.58
N ARG A 733 -31.85 31.18 -3.51
CA ARG A 733 -33.03 30.94 -4.35
C ARG A 733 -34.10 32.03 -4.23
N GLY A 734 -34.22 32.65 -3.06
CA GLY A 734 -35.18 33.73 -2.84
C GLY A 734 -34.92 35.02 -3.61
N GLU A 735 -33.75 35.17 -4.24
CA GLU A 735 -33.47 36.24 -5.20
C GLU A 735 -34.48 36.20 -6.37
N ASN A 736 -35.02 35.03 -6.68
CA ASN A 736 -36.12 34.88 -7.61
C ASN A 736 -37.48 35.12 -6.90
N ILE A 737 -38.11 36.26 -7.23
CA ILE A 737 -39.38 36.72 -6.64
C ILE A 737 -40.51 35.70 -6.82
N ASP A 738 -40.45 34.84 -7.86
CA ASP A 738 -41.51 33.89 -8.21
C ASP A 738 -41.21 32.40 -7.83
N ASP A 739 -40.09 32.08 -7.16
CA ASP A 739 -39.65 30.68 -6.93
C ASP A 739 -40.40 29.92 -5.81
N GLY A 740 -41.52 30.44 -5.29
CA GLY A 740 -42.25 29.82 -4.19
C GLY A 740 -41.44 29.60 -2.90
N SER A 741 -40.30 30.30 -2.77
CA SER A 741 -39.48 30.27 -1.56
C SER A 741 -40.28 30.81 -0.37
N ARG A 742 -39.86 30.50 0.86
CA ARG A 742 -40.66 30.85 2.06
C ARG A 742 -40.96 32.36 2.06
N PRO A 743 -42.18 32.80 2.46
CA PRO A 743 -42.57 34.22 2.40
C PRO A 743 -41.61 35.19 3.08
N ALA A 744 -40.88 34.71 4.09
CA ALA A 744 -39.83 35.44 4.79
C ALA A 744 -38.60 35.74 3.92
N ILE A 745 -38.17 34.77 3.09
CA ILE A 745 -37.02 34.90 2.20
C ILE A 745 -37.41 35.76 0.97
N GLN A 746 -38.61 35.58 0.42
CA GLN A 746 -39.10 36.41 -0.68
C GLN A 746 -39.19 37.89 -0.29
N ARG A 747 -39.77 38.18 0.89
CA ARG A 747 -39.85 39.55 1.40
C ARG A 747 -38.47 40.14 1.72
N PHE A 748 -37.54 39.32 2.19
CA PHE A 748 -36.16 39.75 2.37
C PHE A 748 -35.55 40.23 1.06
N TRP A 749 -35.64 39.45 -0.03
CA TRP A 749 -35.08 39.86 -1.32
C TRP A 749 -35.85 41.00 -1.98
N GLN A 750 -37.18 41.02 -1.89
CA GLN A 750 -37.98 42.16 -2.36
C GLN A 750 -37.52 43.45 -1.69
N GLU A 751 -37.40 43.47 -0.37
CA GLU A 751 -37.00 44.67 0.36
C GLU A 751 -35.52 45.00 0.18
N LEU A 752 -34.64 44.01 0.07
CA LEU A 752 -33.22 44.21 -0.24
C LEU A 752 -33.05 44.95 -1.57
N LEU A 753 -33.95 44.67 -2.52
CA LEU A 753 -33.97 45.25 -3.86
C LEU A 753 -34.83 46.52 -3.96
N ASP A 754 -35.84 46.73 -3.11
CA ASP A 754 -36.76 47.88 -3.17
C ASP A 754 -36.30 49.13 -2.40
N VAL A 755 -35.27 49.05 -1.55
CA VAL A 755 -34.78 50.26 -0.86
C VAL A 755 -34.09 51.19 -1.86
N THR A 756 -34.68 52.37 -2.05
CA THR A 756 -34.20 53.45 -2.92
C THR A 756 -32.96 54.15 -2.35
#